data_AF-A0A6J6II26-F1
#
_entry.id   AF-A0A6J6II26-F1
#
_cell.length_a   1.000
_cell.length_b   1.000
_cell.length_c   1.000
_cell.angle_alpha   90.00
_cell.angle_beta   90.00
_cell.angle_gamma   90.00
#
_symmetry.space_group_name_H-M   'P 1'
#
loop_
_entity.id
_entity.type
_entity.pdbx_description
1 polymer ?
#
loop_
_entity_poly.entity_id
_entity_poly.type
_entity_poly.pdbx_seq_one_letter_code
_entity_poly.pdbx_strand_id
1 'polypeptide(L)'
;MLGISGVDPIEHGLLMERFCSPLRMALPDIDIDVESARRLEIYDAIFNRYGTTSWSDPNAIARCATVSMVERYRARHAIRDAGAALGLPAVEIDLLAKSMPHIRAANISAALASLPELKSLNTSSPLAAMTIALAQRLDGLPRHLSMHPCAIALSDATLLDRAPLQIGASGYPMLEFDKDDVEDIGLLKLDVLGVRMQSAIAHAVDEIKRTHNPEFDIDAIPLDDPDTYALIRTTDTLGLFQIESPGQRELIGKLQPRTFNDLIIDISLFRPGPVKSDMIRPFLEAREGFKSARLIHPKLAPILSETEGVVVFHEQVISIISVMTGISLAAADEKRRALGSKEGQQEVCDWFFPAATEAGFELPIITEIWDVLRAFASFGFCKAHAAAFALPTYQSAWLKTHYPAAFFSGVLTHDPGMYPKRLMLDEVRRMDIPIAPLDINYSDINYRIDSDTHHPAIHNSGIRIALSAISGASSTEIESIKNGQPYIDLADFYRRSGASLPTIETLILTGAFDEVHIKGDSDKDITHRDLLLHLADLQKSSAPALAGAQMSLGLAPPALTLSGLPAMGRAEKIGNELTRLGMDITEHLLASYAPFLNDIGAIRSCDLLAQRSNTSVLVAGVKVALQSPPIRSGKRVLFLTLDDGYGCSDSTFFPDVLASSTYAQTLQSASLFLVRGTTRRTGERGISIRATGVWSLATAHDKWQARGSVAI
;
A
#
# COMPACT_ATOMS: atom_id res chain seq x y z
N MET A 1 2.17 12.95 27.78
CA MET A 1 2.65 14.17 28.48
C MET A 1 3.42 15.12 27.57
N LEU A 2 4.48 14.69 26.89
CA LEU A 2 5.27 15.56 25.99
C LEU A 2 4.74 15.67 24.56
N GLY A 3 3.66 14.96 24.22
CA GLY A 3 3.10 14.93 22.85
C GLY A 3 3.91 14.10 21.85
N ILE A 4 4.88 13.30 22.30
CA ILE A 4 5.73 12.46 21.42
C ILE A 4 4.99 11.19 20.96
N SER A 5 4.04 10.68 21.76
CA SER A 5 3.21 9.53 21.44
C SER A 5 1.76 9.82 21.84
N GLY A 6 0.81 9.38 21.00
CA GLY A 6 -0.63 9.47 21.24
C GLY A 6 -1.21 8.29 22.04
N VAL A 7 -0.40 7.28 22.37
CA VAL A 7 -0.84 6.08 23.10
C VAL A 7 -0.48 6.17 24.58
N ASP A 8 -1.42 5.81 25.47
CA ASP A 8 -1.15 5.74 26.91
C ASP A 8 -0.30 4.48 27.23
N PRO A 9 0.96 4.66 27.68
CA PRO A 9 1.83 3.53 27.98
C PRO A 9 1.41 2.76 29.23
N ILE A 10 0.74 3.39 30.19
CA ILE A 10 0.34 2.75 31.44
C ILE A 10 -0.86 1.83 31.19
N GLU A 11 -1.87 2.33 30.46
CA GLU A 11 -3.07 1.56 30.13
C GLU A 11 -2.72 0.26 29.37
N HIS A 12 -1.76 0.33 28.45
CA HIS A 12 -1.36 -0.82 27.63
C HIS A 12 -0.14 -1.60 28.17
N GLY A 13 0.36 -1.27 29.37
CA GLY A 13 1.49 -1.97 29.99
C GLY A 13 2.78 -1.91 29.17
N LEU A 14 3.06 -0.78 28.53
CA LEU A 14 4.27 -0.55 27.75
C LEU A 14 5.46 -0.26 28.68
N LEU A 15 6.61 -0.90 28.42
CA LEU A 15 7.77 -0.83 29.32
C LEU A 15 8.77 0.26 28.89
N MET A 16 9.11 1.17 29.81
CA MET A 16 10.12 2.22 29.56
C MET A 16 11.51 1.62 29.38
N GLU A 17 11.86 0.59 30.14
CA GLU A 17 13.18 -0.06 30.08
C GLU A 17 13.48 -0.65 28.70
N ARG A 18 12.42 -1.02 27.96
CA ARG A 18 12.53 -1.52 26.60
C ARG A 18 12.81 -0.40 25.58
N PHE A 19 12.41 0.83 25.87
CA PHE A 19 12.74 2.01 25.08
C PHE A 19 14.09 2.59 25.50
N CYS A 20 14.23 2.96 26.78
CA CYS A 20 15.45 3.51 27.37
C CYS A 20 15.82 2.73 28.64
N SER A 21 16.91 1.95 28.56
CA SER A 21 17.38 1.13 29.69
C SER A 21 18.51 1.84 30.43
N PRO A 22 18.48 1.92 31.77
CA PRO A 22 19.59 2.48 32.57
C PRO A 22 20.85 1.61 32.53
N LEU A 23 20.75 0.36 32.08
CA LEU A 23 21.89 -0.56 31.94
C LEU A 23 22.58 -0.45 30.57
N ARG A 24 22.02 0.33 29.65
CA ARG A 24 22.48 0.42 28.27
C ARG A 24 23.10 1.78 27.98
N MET A 25 24.37 1.77 27.62
CA MET A 25 25.11 2.94 27.13
C MET A 25 24.87 3.15 25.62
N ALA A 26 23.62 3.22 25.19
CA ALA A 26 23.24 3.51 23.81
C ALA A 26 22.16 4.59 23.79
N LEU A 27 22.19 5.44 22.76
CA LEU A 27 21.16 6.45 22.55
C LEU A 27 19.83 5.77 22.18
N PRO A 28 18.68 6.29 22.65
CA PRO A 28 17.38 5.83 22.19
C PRO A 28 17.20 6.23 20.71
N ASP A 29 16.71 5.28 19.92
CA ASP A 29 16.29 5.53 18.54
C ASP A 29 14.82 5.95 18.55
N ILE A 30 14.51 7.09 17.93
CA ILE A 30 13.15 7.63 17.87
C ILE A 30 12.76 7.78 16.40
N ASP A 31 11.74 7.01 16.03
CA ASP A 31 11.12 7.05 14.71
C ASP A 31 9.88 7.94 14.79
N ILE A 32 9.77 8.90 13.87
CA ILE A 32 8.63 9.81 13.78
C ILE A 32 7.91 9.58 12.46
N ASP A 33 6.66 9.13 12.55
CA ASP A 33 5.77 9.03 11.41
C ASP A 33 5.11 10.39 11.13
N VAL A 34 5.27 10.88 9.91
CA VAL A 34 4.71 12.15 9.44
C VAL A 34 3.89 11.96 8.18
N GLU A 35 3.12 12.97 7.80
CA GLU A 35 2.45 13.01 6.51
C GLU A 35 3.46 12.86 5.37
N SER A 36 3.31 11.82 4.55
CA SER A 36 4.19 11.58 3.39
C SER A 36 4.27 12.78 2.43
N ALA A 37 3.17 13.50 2.21
CA ALA A 37 3.10 14.64 1.32
C ALA A 37 3.87 15.86 1.85
N ARG A 38 3.99 15.98 3.17
CA ARG A 38 4.62 17.12 3.87
C ARG A 38 5.94 16.75 4.53
N ARG A 39 6.45 15.54 4.27
CA ARG A 39 7.70 15.04 4.86
C ARG A 39 8.87 16.00 4.63
N LEU A 40 9.00 16.56 3.43
CA LEU A 40 10.10 17.46 3.11
C LEU A 40 10.01 18.80 3.89
N GLU A 41 8.80 19.26 4.23
CA GLU A 41 8.64 20.43 5.13
C GLU A 41 9.26 20.16 6.51
N ILE A 42 9.14 18.92 7.01
CA ILE A 42 9.75 18.50 8.27
C ILE A 42 11.27 18.43 8.15
N TYR A 43 11.79 17.95 7.01
CA TYR A 43 13.23 17.98 6.74
C TYR A 43 13.73 19.42 6.76
N ASP A 44 13.06 20.31 6.04
CA ASP A 44 13.40 21.74 5.99
C ASP A 44 13.36 22.37 7.39
N ALA A 45 12.37 22.02 8.22
CA ALA A 45 12.31 22.48 9.61
C ALA A 45 13.50 21.99 10.44
N ILE A 46 13.91 20.72 10.29
CA ILE A 46 15.09 20.15 10.96
C ILE A 46 16.37 20.85 10.49
N PHE A 47 16.53 21.05 9.18
CA PHE A 47 17.68 21.73 8.60
C PHE A 47 17.73 23.22 8.96
N ASN A 48 16.60 23.90 9.07
CA ASN A 48 16.55 25.28 9.57
C ASN A 48 16.93 25.38 11.04
N ARG A 49 16.68 24.32 11.83
CA ARG A 49 16.98 24.28 13.27
C ARG A 49 18.43 23.89 13.58
N TYR A 50 18.98 22.93 12.84
CA TYR A 50 20.27 22.29 13.13
C TYR A 50 21.29 22.40 11.99
N GLY A 51 20.88 22.80 10.79
CA GLY A 51 21.74 22.97 9.62
C GLY A 51 22.35 24.37 9.53
N THR A 52 23.26 24.52 8.57
CA THR A 52 23.80 25.83 8.18
C THR A 52 22.87 26.54 7.20
N THR A 53 22.88 27.88 7.21
CA THR A 53 22.23 28.71 6.18
C THR A 53 22.92 28.65 4.82
N SER A 54 24.18 28.22 4.75
CA SER A 54 24.94 28.07 3.51
C SER A 54 25.86 26.85 3.58
N TRP A 55 25.61 25.85 2.73
CA TRP A 55 26.37 24.60 2.66
C TRP A 55 27.63 24.69 1.80
N SER A 56 27.82 25.82 1.10
CA SER A 56 29.00 26.12 0.30
C SER A 56 30.07 26.91 1.06
N ASP A 57 29.76 27.37 2.28
CA ASP A 57 30.72 28.07 3.13
C ASP A 57 31.60 27.04 3.87
N PRO A 58 32.93 27.04 3.64
CA PRO A 58 33.84 26.12 4.34
C PRO A 58 33.90 26.33 5.86
N ASN A 59 33.38 27.44 6.39
CA ASN A 59 33.27 27.69 7.84
C ASN A 59 31.86 27.43 8.39
N ALA A 60 30.95 26.90 7.58
CA ALA A 60 29.60 26.58 8.01
C ALA A 60 29.59 25.51 9.10
N ILE A 61 28.93 25.81 10.22
CA ILE A 61 28.65 24.82 11.26
C ILE A 61 27.38 24.06 10.86
N ALA A 62 27.56 22.86 10.31
CA ALA A 62 26.48 21.91 10.02
C ALA A 62 26.35 20.92 11.17
N ARG A 63 25.14 20.77 11.73
CA ARG A 63 24.87 19.80 12.81
C ARG A 63 23.86 18.72 12.42
N CYS A 64 23.46 18.68 11.16
CA CYS A 64 22.60 17.64 10.64
C CYS A 64 22.89 17.35 9.17
N ALA A 65 22.64 16.12 8.74
CA ALA A 65 22.70 15.74 7.33
C ALA A 65 21.79 14.55 7.07
N THR A 66 21.35 14.37 5.82
CA THR A 66 20.67 13.13 5.44
C THR A 66 21.67 11.98 5.43
N VAL A 67 21.20 10.75 5.65
CA VAL A 67 22.07 9.56 5.63
C VAL A 67 22.03 8.96 4.23
N SER A 68 23.15 8.41 3.74
CA SER A 68 23.13 7.71 2.45
C SER A 68 22.65 6.27 2.57
N MET A 69 22.29 5.71 1.43
CA MET A 69 22.03 4.31 1.23
C MET A 69 22.83 3.85 0.01
N VAL A 70 23.65 2.81 0.20
CA VAL A 70 24.45 2.23 -0.86
C VAL A 70 23.56 1.31 -1.72
N GLU A 71 23.12 1.83 -2.86
CA GLU A 71 22.37 1.04 -3.83
C GLU A 71 23.29 0.02 -4.50
N ARG A 72 23.03 -1.27 -4.27
CA ARG A 72 23.82 -2.38 -4.79
C ARG A 72 23.14 -3.04 -5.98
N TYR A 73 23.93 -3.55 -6.92
CA TYR A 73 23.43 -4.30 -8.06
C TYR A 73 22.61 -5.53 -7.63
N ARG A 74 21.36 -5.56 -8.10
CA ARG A 74 20.45 -6.71 -8.09
C ARG A 74 20.08 -7.09 -9.51
N ALA A 75 19.42 -8.24 -9.70
CA ALA A 75 19.21 -8.85 -11.01
C ALA A 75 18.72 -7.87 -12.10
N ARG A 76 17.67 -7.07 -11.82
CA ARG A 76 17.09 -6.16 -12.81
C ARG A 76 18.05 -5.05 -13.25
N HIS A 77 18.70 -4.36 -12.31
CA HIS A 77 19.66 -3.31 -12.63
C HIS A 77 20.92 -3.86 -13.29
N ALA A 78 21.41 -5.02 -12.81
CA ALA A 78 22.56 -5.67 -13.40
C ALA A 78 22.32 -6.08 -14.87
N ILE A 79 21.13 -6.60 -15.18
CA ILE A 79 20.72 -6.92 -16.57
C ILE A 79 20.63 -5.66 -17.43
N ARG A 80 20.03 -4.58 -16.90
CA ARG A 80 19.90 -3.32 -17.64
C ARG A 80 21.25 -2.71 -18.01
N ASP A 81 22.13 -2.58 -17.03
CA ASP A 81 23.41 -1.92 -17.24
C ASP A 81 24.37 -2.82 -18.05
N ALA A 82 24.40 -4.13 -17.80
CA ALA A 82 25.19 -5.07 -18.61
C ALA A 82 24.67 -5.18 -20.06
N GLY A 83 23.35 -5.22 -20.24
CA GLY A 83 22.73 -5.32 -21.56
C GLY A 83 22.94 -4.06 -22.38
N ALA A 84 22.81 -2.88 -21.76
CA ALA A 84 23.09 -1.61 -22.41
C ALA A 84 24.56 -1.51 -22.83
N ALA A 85 25.49 -1.91 -21.96
CA ALA A 85 26.93 -1.91 -22.26
C ALA A 85 27.31 -2.85 -23.42
N LEU A 86 26.58 -3.96 -23.57
CA LEU A 86 26.77 -4.92 -24.67
C LEU A 86 26.00 -4.57 -25.95
N GLY A 87 25.18 -3.52 -25.93
CA GLY A 87 24.40 -3.08 -27.09
C GLY A 87 23.15 -3.93 -27.38
N LEU A 88 22.56 -4.58 -26.38
CA LEU A 88 21.25 -5.22 -26.54
C LEU A 88 20.16 -4.18 -26.84
N PRO A 89 19.15 -4.51 -27.68
CA PRO A 89 18.01 -3.62 -27.90
C PRO A 89 17.26 -3.32 -26.59
N ALA A 90 16.87 -2.05 -26.39
CA ALA A 90 16.23 -1.60 -25.15
C ALA A 90 14.95 -2.38 -24.79
N VAL A 91 14.18 -2.81 -25.80
CA VAL A 91 12.98 -3.63 -25.63
C VAL A 91 13.32 -5.00 -25.07
N GLU A 92 14.38 -5.64 -25.56
CA GLU A 92 14.83 -6.95 -25.06
C GLU A 92 15.38 -6.86 -23.64
N ILE A 93 16.16 -5.81 -23.36
CA ILE A 93 16.69 -5.52 -22.03
C ILE A 93 15.54 -5.38 -21.03
N ASP A 94 14.55 -4.54 -21.35
CA ASP A 94 13.43 -4.28 -20.43
C ASP A 94 12.55 -5.52 -20.25
N LEU A 95 12.32 -6.29 -21.31
CA LEU A 95 11.61 -7.57 -21.24
C LEU A 95 12.34 -8.57 -20.34
N LEU A 96 13.65 -8.75 -20.51
CA LEU A 96 14.45 -9.64 -19.66
C LEU A 96 14.48 -9.16 -18.20
N ALA A 97 14.69 -7.86 -17.97
CA ALA A 97 14.74 -7.28 -16.64
C ALA A 97 13.40 -7.35 -15.90
N LYS A 98 12.27 -7.00 -16.55
CA LYS A 98 10.93 -7.05 -15.94
C LYS A 98 10.48 -8.47 -15.61
N SER A 99 10.89 -9.45 -16.42
CA SER A 99 10.56 -10.85 -16.20
C SER A 99 11.24 -11.43 -14.95
N MET A 100 12.39 -10.89 -14.53
CA MET A 100 13.08 -11.38 -13.34
C MET A 100 12.36 -10.99 -12.05
N PRO A 101 12.26 -11.90 -11.06
CA PRO A 101 11.82 -11.55 -9.72
C PRO A 101 12.84 -10.64 -9.00
N HIS A 102 12.45 -10.07 -7.86
CA HIS A 102 13.34 -9.25 -7.03
C HIS A 102 14.36 -10.11 -6.28
N ILE A 103 15.43 -10.52 -6.98
CA ILE A 103 16.47 -11.41 -6.46
C ILE A 103 17.87 -10.80 -6.60
N ARG A 104 18.83 -11.40 -5.89
CA ARG A 104 20.26 -11.17 -6.11
C ARG A 104 20.63 -11.50 -7.55
N ALA A 105 21.53 -10.72 -8.13
CA ALA A 105 21.99 -10.94 -9.50
C ALA A 105 22.69 -12.30 -9.63
N ALA A 106 23.39 -12.78 -8.60
CA ALA A 106 24.01 -14.11 -8.62
C ALA A 106 23.00 -15.24 -8.90
N ASN A 107 21.72 -15.04 -8.56
CA ASN A 107 20.67 -16.06 -8.69
C ASN A 107 19.91 -16.02 -10.02
N ILE A 108 20.29 -15.18 -10.99
CA ILE A 108 19.61 -15.07 -12.29
C ILE A 108 19.49 -16.43 -12.99
N SER A 109 20.60 -17.16 -13.12
CA SER A 109 20.61 -18.47 -13.80
C SER A 109 19.76 -19.52 -13.09
N ALA A 110 19.74 -19.50 -11.75
CA ALA A 110 18.87 -20.38 -10.96
C ALA A 110 17.39 -20.04 -11.15
N ALA A 111 17.04 -18.75 -11.27
CA ALA A 111 15.67 -18.32 -11.57
C ALA A 111 15.23 -18.75 -12.97
N LEU A 112 16.07 -18.57 -13.99
CA LEU A 112 15.80 -19.02 -15.37
C LEU A 112 15.56 -20.53 -15.45
N ALA A 113 16.33 -21.32 -14.70
CA ALA A 113 16.20 -22.78 -14.68
C ALA A 113 14.93 -23.25 -13.93
N SER A 114 14.55 -22.55 -12.86
CA SER A 114 13.49 -23.00 -11.94
C SER A 114 12.10 -22.46 -12.27
N LEU A 115 11.99 -21.31 -12.94
CA LEU A 115 10.70 -20.63 -13.17
C LEU A 115 10.13 -20.99 -14.56
N PRO A 116 9.01 -21.75 -14.62
CA PRO A 116 8.40 -22.17 -15.89
C PRO A 116 8.04 -21.01 -16.82
N GLU A 117 7.61 -19.90 -16.25
CA GLU A 117 7.29 -18.67 -16.98
C GLU A 117 8.47 -18.05 -17.75
N LEU A 118 9.70 -18.24 -17.28
CA LEU A 118 10.88 -17.64 -17.90
C LEU A 118 11.41 -18.51 -19.05
N LYS A 119 10.90 -19.72 -19.23
CA LYS A 119 11.36 -20.67 -20.26
C LYS A 119 11.11 -20.19 -21.69
N SER A 120 10.16 -19.27 -21.89
CA SER A 120 9.89 -18.68 -23.21
C SER A 120 10.81 -17.50 -23.55
N LEU A 121 11.63 -17.04 -22.61
CA LEU A 121 12.58 -15.97 -22.88
C LEU A 121 13.72 -16.49 -23.76
N ASN A 122 14.05 -15.73 -24.81
CA ASN A 122 15.19 -16.06 -25.66
C ASN A 122 16.51 -15.69 -24.96
N THR A 123 16.96 -16.54 -24.04
CA THR A 123 18.25 -16.39 -23.35
C THR A 123 19.39 -17.13 -24.04
N SER A 124 19.10 -17.80 -25.16
CA SER A 124 20.03 -18.67 -25.89
C SER A 124 20.92 -17.89 -26.87
N SER A 125 20.56 -16.65 -27.20
CA SER A 125 21.39 -15.83 -28.07
C SER A 125 22.74 -15.55 -27.40
N PRO A 126 23.87 -15.56 -28.13
CA PRO A 126 25.18 -15.34 -27.54
C PRO A 126 25.27 -14.03 -26.73
N LEU A 127 24.61 -12.99 -27.21
CA LEU A 127 24.59 -11.68 -26.57
C LEU A 127 23.75 -11.67 -25.27
N ALA A 128 22.59 -12.35 -25.27
CA ALA A 128 21.79 -12.49 -24.05
C ALA A 128 22.49 -13.37 -23.00
N ALA A 129 23.12 -14.47 -23.42
CA ALA A 129 23.89 -15.32 -22.52
C ALA A 129 25.08 -14.58 -21.89
N MET A 130 25.81 -13.78 -22.70
CA MET A 130 26.89 -12.93 -22.21
C MET A 130 26.39 -11.85 -21.24
N THR A 131 25.24 -11.24 -21.54
CA THR A 131 24.59 -10.26 -20.66
C THR A 131 24.25 -10.87 -19.30
N ILE A 132 23.64 -12.06 -19.29
CA ILE A 132 23.30 -12.77 -18.05
C ILE A 132 24.57 -13.08 -17.25
N ALA A 133 25.60 -13.61 -17.90
CA ALA A 133 26.86 -13.95 -17.23
C ALA A 133 27.53 -12.71 -16.60
N LEU A 134 27.56 -11.58 -17.30
CA LEU A 134 28.10 -10.33 -16.76
C LEU A 134 27.21 -9.76 -15.65
N ALA A 135 25.89 -9.77 -15.82
CA ALA A 135 24.96 -9.32 -14.80
C ALA A 135 25.12 -10.10 -13.48
N GLN A 136 25.33 -11.42 -13.52
CA GLN A 136 25.58 -12.22 -12.33
C GLN A 136 26.87 -11.81 -11.59
N ARG A 137 27.90 -11.37 -12.33
CA ARG A 137 29.18 -10.92 -11.75
C ARG A 137 29.11 -9.54 -11.11
N LEU A 138 28.08 -8.75 -11.43
CA LEU A 138 27.82 -7.47 -10.77
C LEU A 138 27.16 -7.64 -9.39
N ASP A 139 26.77 -8.85 -8.98
CA ASP A 139 26.00 -9.07 -7.75
C ASP A 139 26.61 -8.40 -6.52
N GLY A 140 25.81 -7.56 -5.86
CA GLY A 140 26.19 -6.91 -4.62
C GLY A 140 27.22 -5.79 -4.74
N LEU A 141 27.76 -5.51 -5.94
CA LEU A 141 28.63 -4.36 -6.13
C LEU A 141 27.86 -3.04 -5.91
N PRO A 142 28.46 -2.02 -5.28
CA PRO A 142 27.88 -0.69 -5.21
C PRO A 142 27.65 -0.11 -6.60
N ARG A 143 26.47 0.44 -6.83
CA ARG A 143 26.08 1.10 -8.09
C ARG A 143 26.15 2.62 -7.98
N HIS A 144 25.55 3.17 -6.92
CA HIS A 144 25.53 4.61 -6.62
C HIS A 144 25.07 4.83 -5.17
N LEU A 145 25.25 6.04 -4.67
CA LEU A 145 24.68 6.48 -3.40
C LEU A 145 23.32 7.13 -3.64
N SER A 146 22.35 6.78 -2.81
CA SER A 146 21.04 7.40 -2.77
C SER A 146 20.76 7.94 -1.38
N MET A 147 19.87 8.93 -1.26
CA MET A 147 19.42 9.41 0.04
C MET A 147 18.58 8.34 0.74
N HIS A 148 18.89 8.05 2.00
CA HIS A 148 18.05 7.17 2.82
C HIS A 148 16.65 7.80 2.93
N PRO A 149 15.57 7.02 2.71
CA PRO A 149 14.24 7.58 2.61
C PRO A 149 13.75 8.26 3.89
N CYS A 150 14.32 7.94 5.05
CA CYS A 150 13.82 8.41 6.35
C CYS A 150 14.92 9.02 7.25
N ALA A 151 16.19 8.70 7.04
CA ALA A 151 17.20 8.88 8.09
C ALA A 151 17.91 10.22 7.98
N ILE A 152 17.93 10.95 9.09
CA ILE A 152 18.68 12.17 9.29
C ILE A 152 19.65 11.95 10.45
N ALA A 153 20.94 12.19 10.22
CA ALA A 153 21.93 12.22 11.27
C ALA A 153 21.95 13.60 11.93
N LEU A 154 22.02 13.62 13.25
CA LEU A 154 22.16 14.79 14.10
C LEU A 154 23.49 14.71 14.87
N SER A 155 24.14 15.85 15.03
CA SER A 155 25.45 15.94 15.69
C SER A 155 25.64 17.30 16.39
N ASP A 156 26.85 17.53 16.87
CA ASP A 156 27.34 18.84 17.29
C ASP A 156 28.04 19.55 16.11
N ALA A 157 28.76 20.65 16.41
CA ALA A 157 29.46 21.45 15.42
C ALA A 157 30.62 20.70 14.71
N THR A 158 31.03 19.54 15.21
CA THR A 158 32.15 18.73 14.71
C THR A 158 31.72 17.64 13.73
N LEU A 159 30.48 17.67 13.22
CA LEU A 159 29.99 16.68 12.24
C LEU A 159 30.96 16.49 11.07
N LEU A 160 31.42 17.60 10.49
CA LEU A 160 32.31 17.61 9.33
C LEU A 160 33.74 17.15 9.65
N ASP A 161 34.13 17.12 10.93
CA ASP A 161 35.43 16.58 11.35
C ASP A 161 35.45 15.05 11.29
N ARG A 162 34.27 14.41 11.25
CA ARG A 162 34.12 12.95 11.40
C ARG A 162 33.54 12.28 10.16
N ALA A 163 32.69 12.98 9.41
CA ALA A 163 31.95 12.37 8.31
C ALA A 163 31.91 13.26 7.05
N PRO A 164 32.29 12.72 5.88
CA PRO A 164 32.21 13.44 4.62
C PRO A 164 30.76 13.61 4.16
N LEU A 165 30.49 14.72 3.47
CA LEU A 165 29.19 15.05 2.89
C LEU A 165 29.29 15.23 1.37
N GLN A 166 28.19 14.91 0.70
CA GLN A 166 27.90 15.31 -0.68
C GLN A 166 26.48 15.90 -0.77
N ILE A 167 26.20 16.68 -1.81
CA ILE A 167 24.84 17.16 -2.06
C ILE A 167 24.08 16.09 -2.87
N GLY A 168 23.00 15.57 -2.29
CA GLY A 168 22.12 14.62 -2.96
C GLY A 168 21.33 15.26 -4.10
N ALA A 169 20.77 14.43 -4.98
CA ALA A 169 19.94 14.91 -6.09
C ALA A 169 18.68 15.67 -5.63
N SER A 170 18.23 15.43 -4.40
CA SER A 170 17.13 16.14 -3.74
C SER A 170 17.51 17.53 -3.22
N GLY A 171 18.77 17.94 -3.34
CA GLY A 171 19.27 19.22 -2.83
C GLY A 171 19.69 19.21 -1.35
N TYR A 172 19.41 18.13 -0.62
CA TYR A 172 19.84 17.98 0.77
C TYR A 172 21.30 17.53 0.88
N PRO A 173 22.06 18.02 1.88
CA PRO A 173 23.36 17.46 2.21
C PRO A 173 23.19 16.04 2.76
N MET A 174 24.08 15.14 2.34
CA MET A 174 24.00 13.72 2.60
C MET A 174 25.37 13.17 3.00
N LEU A 175 25.43 12.45 4.11
CA LEU A 175 26.62 11.71 4.55
C LEU A 175 26.94 10.62 3.55
N GLU A 176 28.22 10.40 3.24
CA GLU A 176 28.63 9.26 2.41
C GLU A 176 28.54 7.92 3.16
N PHE A 177 28.33 7.97 4.47
CA PHE A 177 28.10 6.83 5.33
C PHE A 177 26.66 6.33 5.23
N ASP A 178 26.51 5.01 5.30
CA ASP A 178 25.20 4.39 5.40
C ASP A 178 24.67 4.39 6.84
N LYS A 179 23.47 3.84 7.03
CA LYS A 179 22.83 3.84 8.35
C LYS A 179 23.64 3.10 9.42
N ASP A 180 24.35 2.03 9.06
CA ASP A 180 25.06 1.19 10.00
C ASP A 180 26.38 1.91 10.37
N ASP A 181 27.06 2.48 9.37
CA ASP A 181 28.25 3.32 9.56
C ASP A 181 27.97 4.53 10.48
N VAL A 182 26.82 5.21 10.31
CA VAL A 182 26.40 6.36 11.12
C VAL A 182 26.23 5.98 12.60
N GLU A 183 25.64 4.82 12.88
CA GLU A 183 25.49 4.30 14.24
C GLU A 183 26.85 3.91 14.85
N ASP A 184 27.72 3.27 14.06
CA ASP A 184 29.05 2.81 14.51
C ASP A 184 29.98 3.97 14.92
N ILE A 185 29.88 5.13 14.25
CA ILE A 185 30.64 6.33 14.62
C ILE A 185 29.96 7.16 15.73
N GLY A 186 28.82 6.69 16.25
CA GLY A 186 28.11 7.28 17.38
C GLY A 186 27.35 8.56 17.08
N LEU A 187 26.90 8.76 15.83
CA LEU A 187 25.99 9.86 15.49
C LEU A 187 24.56 9.52 15.92
N LEU A 188 23.80 10.56 16.31
CA LEU A 188 22.38 10.39 16.62
C LEU A 188 21.60 10.27 15.31
N LYS A 189 20.85 9.19 15.14
CA LYS A 189 19.94 9.01 14.02
C LYS A 189 18.53 9.42 14.43
N LEU A 190 17.84 10.14 13.55
CA LEU A 190 16.43 10.47 13.63
C LEU A 190 15.76 10.00 12.34
N ASP A 191 14.84 9.06 12.45
CA ASP A 191 14.08 8.59 11.29
C ASP A 191 12.76 9.38 11.18
N VAL A 192 12.60 10.10 10.07
CA VAL A 192 11.38 10.84 9.71
C VAL A 192 10.68 10.08 8.57
N LEU A 193 9.72 9.25 8.93
CA LEU A 193 9.03 8.34 8.03
C LEU A 193 7.82 9.01 7.41
N GLY A 194 7.76 9.05 6.08
CA GLY A 194 6.59 9.53 5.37
C GLY A 194 5.53 8.45 5.24
N VAL A 195 4.43 8.56 5.99
CA VAL A 195 3.33 7.60 5.98
C VAL A 195 2.17 8.16 5.15
N ARG A 196 1.76 7.41 4.11
CA ARG A 196 0.66 7.82 3.21
C ARG A 196 -0.67 7.91 3.92
N MET A 197 -0.95 6.98 4.83
CA MET A 197 -2.18 7.02 5.62
C MET A 197 -2.29 8.31 6.45
N GLN A 198 -1.19 8.82 7.00
CA GLN A 198 -1.22 10.07 7.77
C GLN A 198 -1.67 11.24 6.87
N SER A 199 -1.19 11.30 5.62
CA SER A 199 -1.68 12.29 4.66
C SER A 199 -3.15 12.06 4.28
N ALA A 200 -3.58 10.81 4.09
CA ALA A 200 -4.98 10.50 3.82
C ALA A 200 -5.92 10.89 4.98
N ILE A 201 -5.51 10.64 6.22
CA ILE A 201 -6.23 11.05 7.43
C ILE A 201 -6.28 12.57 7.51
N ALA A 202 -5.15 13.27 7.34
CA ALA A 202 -5.12 14.73 7.36
C ALA A 202 -6.04 15.35 6.30
N HIS A 203 -6.00 14.83 5.06
CA HIS A 203 -6.92 15.26 3.99
C HIS A 203 -8.39 15.00 4.36
N ALA A 204 -8.71 13.84 4.94
CA ALA A 204 -10.07 13.53 5.37
C ALA A 204 -10.54 14.47 6.49
N VAL A 205 -9.67 14.80 7.45
CA VAL A 205 -9.93 15.77 8.51
C VAL A 205 -10.23 17.15 7.92
N ASP A 206 -9.41 17.61 6.97
CA ASP A 206 -9.63 18.90 6.29
C ASP A 206 -10.96 18.93 5.55
N GLU A 207 -11.33 17.83 4.88
CA GLU A 207 -12.63 17.73 4.21
C GLU A 207 -13.80 17.72 5.20
N ILE A 208 -13.70 17.01 6.33
CA ILE A 208 -14.70 17.04 7.39
C ILE A 208 -14.85 18.45 7.96
N LYS A 209 -13.73 19.14 8.20
CA LYS A 209 -13.73 20.54 8.68
C LYS A 209 -14.42 21.48 7.70
N ARG A 210 -14.17 21.29 6.41
CA ARG A 210 -14.77 22.10 5.34
C ARG A 210 -16.26 21.87 5.18
N THR A 211 -16.73 20.63 5.35
CA THR A 211 -18.09 20.22 4.92
C THR A 211 -19.06 19.93 6.06
N HIS A 212 -18.58 19.50 7.23
CA HIS A 212 -19.42 19.01 8.33
C HIS A 212 -19.15 19.74 9.65
N ASN A 213 -17.91 19.69 10.16
CA ASN A 213 -17.56 20.20 11.49
C ASN A 213 -16.17 20.86 11.50
N PRO A 214 -16.10 22.22 11.46
CA PRO A 214 -14.84 22.98 11.49
C PRO A 214 -13.91 22.69 12.67
N GLU A 215 -14.46 22.29 13.82
CA GLU A 215 -13.72 22.01 15.04
C GLU A 215 -13.40 20.51 15.23
N PHE A 216 -13.53 19.70 14.17
CA PHE A 216 -13.25 18.26 14.25
C PHE A 216 -11.78 17.99 14.63
N ASP A 217 -11.59 17.13 15.62
CA ASP A 217 -10.28 16.67 16.08
C ASP A 217 -10.23 15.14 16.06
N ILE A 218 -9.30 14.60 15.27
CA ILE A 218 -9.14 13.14 15.10
C ILE A 218 -8.50 12.48 16.32
N ASP A 219 -7.73 13.23 17.12
CA ASP A 219 -7.07 12.69 18.31
C ASP A 219 -8.02 12.63 19.51
N ALA A 220 -9.19 13.27 19.42
CA ALA A 220 -10.22 13.27 20.45
C ALA A 220 -11.28 12.16 20.29
N ILE A 221 -11.18 11.31 19.25
CA ILE A 221 -12.16 10.25 19.02
C ILE A 221 -12.09 9.15 20.10
N PRO A 222 -13.23 8.56 20.51
CA PRO A 222 -13.24 7.42 21.42
C PRO A 222 -12.63 6.18 20.75
N LEU A 223 -11.87 5.36 21.48
CA LEU A 223 -11.24 4.12 20.98
C LEU A 223 -12.11 2.86 21.15
N ASP A 224 -13.32 3.01 21.66
CA ASP A 224 -14.27 1.94 21.99
C ASP A 224 -15.58 1.98 21.17
N ASP A 225 -15.61 2.76 20.08
CA ASP A 225 -16.79 2.89 19.21
C ASP A 225 -17.25 1.53 18.60
N PRO A 226 -18.46 1.05 18.94
CA PRO A 226 -18.96 -0.26 18.48
C PRO A 226 -19.12 -0.36 16.96
N ASP A 227 -19.50 0.73 16.29
CA ASP A 227 -19.76 0.74 14.85
C ASP A 227 -18.44 0.58 14.07
N THR A 228 -17.36 1.20 14.55
CA THR A 228 -16.02 1.01 14.00
C THR A 228 -15.56 -0.44 14.09
N TYR A 229 -15.74 -1.10 15.25
CA TYR A 229 -15.42 -2.53 15.36
C TYR A 229 -16.40 -3.42 14.57
N ALA A 230 -17.65 -2.99 14.37
CA ALA A 230 -18.58 -3.69 13.48
C ALA A 230 -18.07 -3.69 12.03
N LEU A 231 -17.61 -2.54 11.51
CA LEU A 231 -17.00 -2.43 10.19
C LEU A 231 -15.74 -3.32 10.06
N ILE A 232 -14.81 -3.23 11.02
CA ILE A 232 -13.59 -4.05 10.98
C ILE A 232 -13.93 -5.55 10.90
N ARG A 233 -14.91 -5.99 11.69
CA ARG A 233 -15.38 -7.38 11.73
C ARG A 233 -16.04 -7.87 10.45
N THR A 234 -16.54 -6.99 9.58
CA THR A 234 -17.07 -7.41 8.27
C THR A 234 -15.98 -7.87 7.31
N THR A 235 -14.72 -7.52 7.58
CA THR A 235 -13.53 -7.66 6.71
C THR A 235 -13.51 -6.73 5.49
N ASP A 236 -14.39 -5.73 5.45
CA ASP A 236 -14.36 -4.64 4.45
C ASP A 236 -13.29 -3.59 4.80
N THR A 237 -12.04 -4.05 4.98
CA THR A 237 -10.92 -3.24 5.48
C THR A 237 -10.01 -2.72 4.37
N LEU A 238 -10.45 -2.75 3.11
CA LEU A 238 -9.70 -2.18 1.99
C LEU A 238 -9.49 -0.68 2.21
N GLY A 239 -8.24 -0.23 2.03
CA GLY A 239 -7.81 1.14 2.32
C GLY A 239 -7.48 1.41 3.78
N LEU A 240 -7.73 0.49 4.72
CA LEU A 240 -7.41 0.68 6.14
C LEU A 240 -5.95 0.34 6.45
N PHE A 241 -5.32 1.14 7.30
CA PHE A 241 -3.91 0.98 7.64
C PHE A 241 -3.63 -0.35 8.37
N GLN A 242 -2.58 -1.07 7.95
CA GLN A 242 -2.11 -2.38 8.48
C GLN A 242 -3.05 -3.58 8.32
N ILE A 243 -4.36 -3.39 8.14
CA ILE A 243 -5.36 -4.47 8.15
C ILE A 243 -6.05 -4.72 6.80
N GLU A 244 -5.51 -4.18 5.70
CA GLU A 244 -6.11 -4.33 4.35
C GLU A 244 -5.68 -5.58 3.58
N SER A 245 -4.50 -6.15 3.87
CA SER A 245 -3.93 -7.23 3.04
C SER A 245 -4.79 -8.50 3.08
N PRO A 246 -4.75 -9.37 2.04
CA PRO A 246 -5.62 -10.54 1.97
C PRO A 246 -5.56 -11.46 3.20
N GLY A 247 -4.34 -11.72 3.69
CA GLY A 247 -4.19 -12.57 4.88
C GLY A 247 -4.53 -11.85 6.18
N GLN A 248 -4.41 -10.52 6.25
CA GLN A 248 -4.92 -9.75 7.39
C GLN A 248 -6.44 -9.80 7.44
N ARG A 249 -7.12 -9.62 6.31
CA ARG A 249 -8.58 -9.78 6.24
C ARG A 249 -9.03 -11.17 6.66
N GLU A 250 -8.26 -12.20 6.29
CA GLU A 250 -8.52 -13.57 6.77
C GLU A 250 -8.30 -13.70 8.29
N LEU A 251 -7.30 -13.04 8.86
CA LEU A 251 -7.05 -13.05 10.31
C LEU A 251 -8.15 -12.29 11.07
N ILE A 252 -8.46 -11.05 10.67
CA ILE A 252 -9.57 -10.25 11.21
C ILE A 252 -10.88 -11.04 11.17
N GLY A 253 -11.16 -11.71 10.04
CA GLY A 253 -12.35 -12.53 9.88
C GLY A 253 -12.45 -13.72 10.85
N LYS A 254 -11.32 -14.18 11.41
CA LYS A 254 -11.26 -15.20 12.48
C LYS A 254 -11.24 -14.60 13.87
N LEU A 255 -10.48 -13.52 14.06
CA LEU A 255 -10.23 -12.88 15.35
C LEU A 255 -11.46 -12.12 15.87
N GLN A 256 -12.25 -11.57 14.95
CA GLN A 256 -13.41 -10.73 15.23
C GLN A 256 -13.11 -9.65 16.30
N PRO A 257 -12.20 -8.69 16.02
CA PRO A 257 -11.75 -7.68 16.98
C PRO A 257 -12.90 -6.88 17.61
N ARG A 258 -12.80 -6.57 18.90
CA ARG A 258 -13.81 -5.83 19.67
C ARG A 258 -13.24 -4.69 20.51
N THR A 259 -11.93 -4.66 20.70
CA THR A 259 -11.23 -3.70 21.55
C THR A 259 -9.96 -3.20 20.87
N PHE A 260 -9.43 -2.08 21.37
CA PHE A 260 -8.20 -1.51 20.84
C PHE A 260 -7.02 -2.48 20.99
N ASN A 261 -6.96 -3.19 22.12
CA ASN A 261 -5.95 -4.22 22.36
C ASN A 261 -6.01 -5.38 21.36
N ASP A 262 -7.19 -5.70 20.81
CA ASP A 262 -7.30 -6.72 19.76
C ASP A 262 -6.60 -6.30 18.48
N LEU A 263 -6.61 -5.01 18.14
CA LEU A 263 -5.87 -4.48 17.00
C LEU A 263 -4.36 -4.54 17.24
N ILE A 264 -3.91 -4.24 18.46
CA ILE A 264 -2.50 -4.39 18.86
C ILE A 264 -2.04 -5.84 18.66
N ILE A 265 -2.86 -6.81 19.08
CA ILE A 265 -2.56 -8.24 18.95
C ILE A 265 -2.59 -8.67 17.47
N ASP A 266 -3.61 -8.26 16.71
CA ASP A 266 -3.76 -8.59 15.28
C ASP A 266 -2.52 -8.19 14.45
N ILE A 267 -2.11 -6.92 14.58
CA ILE A 267 -0.93 -6.34 13.90
C ILE A 267 0.36 -7.10 14.26
N SER A 268 0.40 -7.67 15.47
CA SER A 268 1.56 -8.41 15.98
C SER A 268 1.60 -9.86 15.49
N LEU A 269 0.42 -10.50 15.35
CA LEU A 269 0.29 -11.90 14.96
C LEU A 269 0.51 -12.14 13.47
N PHE A 270 0.09 -11.21 12.60
CA PHE A 270 0.17 -11.43 11.15
C PHE A 270 1.56 -11.13 10.57
N ARG A 271 2.56 -11.94 10.95
CA ARG A 271 3.95 -11.81 10.50
C ARG A 271 4.55 -13.16 10.09
N PRO A 272 5.58 -13.21 9.22
CA PRO A 272 6.17 -14.46 8.77
C PRO A 272 6.70 -15.37 9.89
N GLY A 273 7.09 -14.81 11.04
CA GLY A 273 7.53 -15.56 12.23
C GLY A 273 6.38 -16.28 12.93
N PRO A 274 5.42 -15.56 13.54
CA PRO A 274 4.27 -16.15 14.24
C PRO A 274 3.41 -17.10 13.37
N VAL A 275 3.30 -16.83 12.05
CA VAL A 275 2.62 -17.73 11.10
C VAL A 275 3.37 -19.05 10.92
N LYS A 276 4.72 -19.06 11.00
CA LYS A 276 5.53 -20.29 10.90
C LYS A 276 5.47 -21.14 12.17
N SER A 277 5.30 -20.52 13.34
CA SER A 277 5.24 -21.17 14.66
C SER A 277 3.83 -21.60 15.09
N ASP A 278 2.80 -21.40 14.25
CA ASP A 278 1.38 -21.74 14.52
C ASP A 278 0.84 -21.11 15.83
N MET A 279 1.29 -19.90 16.20
CA MET A 279 0.83 -19.21 17.42
C MET A 279 -0.60 -18.65 17.31
N ILE A 280 -1.02 -18.36 16.08
CA ILE A 280 -2.32 -17.78 15.78
C ILE A 280 -3.44 -18.75 16.18
N ARG A 281 -3.28 -20.05 15.88
CA ARG A 281 -4.32 -21.04 16.14
C ARG A 281 -4.61 -21.22 17.63
N PRO A 282 -3.63 -21.47 18.53
CA PRO A 282 -3.88 -21.58 19.96
C PRO A 282 -4.55 -20.36 20.56
N PHE A 283 -4.13 -19.15 20.15
CA PHE A 283 -4.75 -17.90 20.60
C PHE A 283 -6.22 -17.82 20.18
N LEU A 284 -6.53 -18.05 18.90
CA LEU A 284 -7.90 -18.04 18.40
C LEU A 284 -8.76 -19.13 19.04
N GLU A 285 -8.24 -20.36 19.19
CA GLU A 285 -8.97 -21.46 19.83
C GLU A 285 -9.30 -21.18 21.29
N ALA A 286 -8.39 -20.53 22.02
CA ALA A 286 -8.61 -20.14 23.41
C ALA A 286 -9.66 -19.02 23.51
N ARG A 287 -9.51 -17.98 22.69
CA ARG A 287 -10.40 -16.82 22.65
C ARG A 287 -11.84 -17.18 22.29
N GLU A 288 -12.03 -18.08 21.33
CA GLU A 288 -13.35 -18.57 20.91
C GLU A 288 -13.91 -19.64 21.89
N GLY A 289 -13.17 -20.01 22.93
CA GLY A 289 -13.60 -20.99 23.93
C GLY A 289 -13.58 -22.44 23.46
N PHE A 290 -12.98 -22.74 22.30
CA PHE A 290 -12.76 -24.13 21.85
C PHE A 290 -11.74 -24.85 22.74
N LYS A 291 -10.82 -24.10 23.35
CA LYS A 291 -9.88 -24.57 24.37
C LYS A 291 -9.81 -23.56 25.52
N SER A 292 -9.41 -24.01 26.71
CA SER A 292 -9.10 -23.10 27.81
C SER A 292 -7.78 -22.39 27.55
N ALA A 293 -7.70 -21.09 27.88
CA ALA A 293 -6.45 -20.34 27.89
C ALA A 293 -5.41 -21.05 28.79
N ARG A 294 -4.23 -21.33 28.24
CA ARG A 294 -3.17 -22.05 28.97
C ARG A 294 -2.34 -21.06 29.77
N LEU A 295 -2.78 -20.77 31.01
CA LEU A 295 -2.01 -19.97 31.95
C LEU A 295 -1.05 -20.88 32.72
N ILE A 296 0.23 -20.87 32.32
CA ILE A 296 1.26 -21.83 32.79
C ILE A 296 1.43 -21.77 34.32
N HIS A 297 1.33 -20.58 34.91
CA HIS A 297 1.48 -20.38 36.35
C HIS A 297 0.66 -19.17 36.86
N PRO A 298 0.06 -19.21 38.06
CA PRO A 298 -0.75 -18.10 38.59
C PRO A 298 -0.03 -16.74 38.64
N LYS A 299 1.27 -16.71 38.99
CA LYS A 299 2.06 -15.47 38.99
C LYS A 299 2.25 -14.85 37.59
N LEU A 300 2.08 -15.65 36.52
CA LEU A 300 2.23 -15.19 35.14
C LEU A 300 0.88 -14.91 34.47
N ALA A 301 -0.23 -15.27 35.12
CA ALA A 301 -1.57 -15.01 34.61
C ALA A 301 -1.81 -13.54 34.26
N PRO A 302 -1.38 -12.54 35.06
CA PRO A 302 -1.57 -11.13 34.69
C PRO A 302 -0.87 -10.76 33.37
N ILE A 303 0.31 -11.32 33.10
CA ILE A 303 1.11 -11.03 31.90
C ILE A 303 0.49 -11.67 30.65
N LEU A 304 -0.07 -12.87 30.80
CA LEU A 304 -0.54 -13.70 29.68
C LEU A 304 -2.04 -13.60 29.42
N SER A 305 -2.80 -12.99 30.33
CA SER A 305 -4.26 -12.88 30.24
C SER A 305 -4.73 -12.18 28.98
N GLU A 306 -4.07 -11.07 28.61
CA GLU A 306 -4.41 -10.29 27.42
C GLU A 306 -4.23 -11.03 26.09
N THR A 307 -3.42 -12.09 26.08
CA THR A 307 -3.13 -12.91 24.89
C THR A 307 -3.51 -14.38 25.09
N GLU A 308 -4.46 -14.65 26.00
CA GLU A 308 -5.03 -15.99 26.23
C GLU A 308 -4.00 -17.09 26.51
N GLY A 309 -2.88 -16.74 27.18
CA GLY A 309 -1.80 -17.69 27.48
C GLY A 309 -0.66 -17.74 26.45
N VAL A 310 -0.79 -17.06 25.31
CA VAL A 310 0.21 -17.08 24.22
C VAL A 310 1.18 -15.91 24.37
N VAL A 311 2.49 -16.15 24.39
CA VAL A 311 3.50 -15.07 24.47
C VAL A 311 3.70 -14.44 23.10
N VAL A 312 3.24 -13.19 22.91
CA VAL A 312 3.29 -12.44 21.64
C VAL A 312 4.31 -11.30 21.71
N PHE A 313 4.44 -10.64 22.86
CA PHE A 313 5.17 -9.38 23.00
C PHE A 313 6.53 -9.50 23.70
N HIS A 314 7.49 -8.65 23.32
CA HIS A 314 8.76 -8.50 24.02
C HIS A 314 8.55 -8.12 25.48
N GLU A 315 7.59 -7.25 25.75
CA GLU A 315 7.18 -6.77 27.06
C GLU A 315 6.69 -7.92 27.95
N GLN A 316 6.00 -8.91 27.37
CA GLN A 316 5.61 -10.14 28.08
C GLN A 316 6.85 -10.97 28.45
N VAL A 317 7.81 -11.14 27.53
CA VAL A 317 9.06 -11.86 27.84
C VAL A 317 9.85 -11.19 28.95
N ILE A 318 10.00 -9.87 28.89
CA ILE A 318 10.71 -9.10 29.92
C ILE A 318 10.01 -9.30 31.28
N SER A 319 8.68 -9.19 31.30
CA SER A 319 7.89 -9.36 32.52
C SER A 319 7.96 -10.79 33.06
N ILE A 320 7.94 -11.81 32.20
CA ILE A 320 8.09 -13.22 32.60
C ILE A 320 9.45 -13.45 33.25
N ILE A 321 10.54 -13.01 32.63
CA ILE A 321 11.89 -13.16 33.17
C ILE A 321 12.00 -12.45 34.52
N SER A 322 11.51 -11.21 34.62
CA SER A 322 11.54 -10.42 35.85
C SER A 322 10.75 -11.09 36.97
N VAL A 323 9.50 -11.51 36.73
CA VAL A 323 8.65 -12.17 37.74
C VAL A 323 9.22 -13.53 38.17
N MET A 324 9.80 -14.28 37.25
CA MET A 324 10.33 -15.62 37.57
C MET A 324 11.67 -15.59 38.29
N THR A 325 12.49 -14.57 38.09
CA THR A 325 13.86 -14.52 38.63
C THR A 325 14.09 -13.41 39.64
N GLY A 326 13.13 -12.50 39.82
CA GLY A 326 13.19 -11.38 40.76
C GLY A 326 14.09 -10.22 40.32
N ILE A 327 14.65 -10.25 39.10
CA ILE A 327 15.49 -9.16 38.58
C ILE A 327 14.65 -7.97 38.09
N SER A 328 15.30 -6.81 37.94
CA SER A 328 14.66 -5.62 37.38
C SER A 328 14.26 -5.80 35.91
N LEU A 329 13.27 -5.03 35.45
CA LEU A 329 12.84 -5.02 34.04
C LEU A 329 13.99 -4.64 33.09
N ALA A 330 14.87 -3.72 33.51
CA ALA A 330 16.07 -3.34 32.75
C ALA A 330 17.02 -4.53 32.56
N ALA A 331 17.28 -5.29 33.62
CA ALA A 331 18.12 -6.49 33.53
C ALA A 331 17.43 -7.60 32.72
N ALA A 332 16.09 -7.70 32.80
CA ALA A 332 15.32 -8.64 32.01
C ALA A 332 15.31 -8.31 30.51
N ASP A 333 15.32 -7.03 30.10
CA ASP A 333 15.49 -6.66 28.68
C ASP A 333 16.87 -7.05 28.15
N GLU A 334 17.94 -6.91 28.94
CA GLU A 334 19.27 -7.39 28.54
C GLU A 334 19.28 -8.91 28.31
N LYS A 335 18.60 -9.68 29.16
CA LYS A 335 18.39 -11.12 28.95
C LYS A 335 17.58 -11.41 27.68
N ARG A 336 16.51 -10.65 27.45
CA ARG A 336 15.69 -10.76 26.23
C ARG A 336 16.50 -10.44 24.97
N ARG A 337 17.42 -9.46 25.01
CA ARG A 337 18.35 -9.16 23.90
C ARG A 337 19.28 -10.34 23.61
N ALA A 338 19.85 -10.94 24.66
CA ALA A 338 20.74 -12.10 24.52
C ALA A 338 20.04 -13.32 23.89
N LEU A 339 18.71 -13.45 24.03
CA LEU A 339 17.95 -14.50 23.33
C LEU A 339 18.02 -14.39 21.80
N GLY A 340 18.45 -13.26 21.23
CA GLY A 340 18.56 -13.06 19.78
C GLY A 340 19.64 -13.91 19.08
N SER A 341 20.64 -14.43 19.82
CA SER A 341 21.69 -15.32 19.30
C SER A 341 21.62 -16.70 19.95
N LYS A 342 22.17 -17.72 19.29
CA LYS A 342 22.17 -19.09 19.85
C LYS A 342 23.07 -19.19 21.08
N GLU A 343 24.19 -18.49 21.04
CA GLU A 343 25.16 -18.40 22.12
C GLU A 343 24.52 -17.71 23.34
N GLY A 344 23.88 -16.56 23.13
CA GLY A 344 23.19 -15.84 24.20
C GLY A 344 21.98 -16.60 24.75
N GLN A 345 21.27 -17.39 23.93
CA GLN A 345 20.24 -18.30 24.44
C GLN A 345 20.80 -19.32 25.42
N GLN A 346 21.98 -19.89 25.15
CA GLN A 346 22.58 -20.85 26.08
C GLN A 346 23.03 -20.19 27.38
N GLU A 347 23.66 -19.02 27.30
CA GLU A 347 24.06 -18.25 28.49
C GLU A 347 22.87 -17.87 29.38
N VAL A 348 21.77 -17.43 28.76
CA VAL A 348 20.54 -17.11 29.50
C VAL A 348 19.91 -18.39 30.07
N CYS A 349 19.97 -19.53 29.37
CA CYS A 349 19.48 -20.83 29.86
C CYS A 349 20.16 -21.23 31.16
N ASP A 350 21.50 -21.22 31.14
CA ASP A 350 22.34 -21.69 32.25
C ASP A 350 22.12 -20.84 33.51
N TRP A 351 21.78 -19.57 33.32
CA TRP A 351 21.43 -18.64 34.40
C TRP A 351 19.95 -18.74 34.83
N PHE A 352 19.01 -18.88 33.89
CA PHE A 352 17.57 -18.80 34.14
C PHE A 352 17.05 -19.95 35.00
N PHE A 353 17.53 -21.17 34.77
CA PHE A 353 17.09 -22.35 35.52
C PHE A 353 17.40 -22.26 37.02
N PRO A 354 18.65 -21.98 37.44
CA PRO A 354 18.96 -21.75 38.85
C PRO A 354 18.15 -20.58 39.44
N ALA A 355 18.11 -19.44 38.76
CA ALA A 355 17.45 -18.24 39.27
C ALA A 355 15.93 -18.44 39.49
N ALA A 356 15.25 -19.11 38.56
CA ALA A 356 13.83 -19.42 38.69
C ALA A 356 13.55 -20.47 39.77
N THR A 357 14.47 -21.43 39.96
CA THR A 357 14.38 -22.43 41.04
C THR A 357 14.49 -21.77 42.41
N GLU A 358 15.44 -20.85 42.58
CA GLU A 358 15.61 -20.06 43.81
C GLU A 358 14.39 -19.17 44.13
N ALA A 359 13.70 -18.67 43.10
CA ALA A 359 12.46 -17.92 43.24
C ALA A 359 11.22 -18.80 43.56
N GLY A 360 11.39 -20.12 43.63
CA GLY A 360 10.38 -21.07 44.07
C GLY A 360 9.50 -21.64 42.95
N PHE A 361 9.95 -21.63 41.70
CA PHE A 361 9.26 -22.30 40.59
C PHE A 361 9.68 -23.75 40.43
N GLU A 362 8.75 -24.63 40.10
CA GLU A 362 9.03 -26.05 39.87
C GLU A 362 9.70 -26.28 38.51
N LEU A 363 10.61 -27.26 38.44
CA LEU A 363 11.36 -27.57 37.22
C LEU A 363 10.51 -27.81 35.96
N PRO A 364 9.34 -28.50 36.01
CA PRO A 364 8.47 -28.65 34.85
C PRO A 364 7.98 -27.31 34.29
N ILE A 365 7.64 -26.36 35.18
CA ILE A 365 7.15 -25.02 34.82
C ILE A 365 8.30 -24.21 34.21
N ILE A 366 9.49 -24.26 34.82
CA ILE A 366 10.68 -23.59 34.30
C ILE A 366 11.01 -24.10 32.90
N THR A 367 10.95 -25.42 32.69
CA THR A 367 11.25 -26.06 31.40
C THR A 367 10.27 -25.62 30.33
N GLU A 368 8.97 -25.65 30.64
CA GLU A 368 7.92 -25.21 29.71
C GLU A 368 8.09 -23.74 29.30
N ILE A 369 8.33 -22.86 30.27
CA ILE A 369 8.50 -21.43 29.99
C ILE A 369 9.78 -21.18 29.21
N TRP A 370 10.85 -21.89 29.55
CA TRP A 370 12.09 -21.77 28.80
C TRP A 370 11.93 -22.17 27.34
N ASP A 371 11.17 -23.23 27.05
CA ASP A 371 10.87 -23.63 25.66
C ASP A 371 10.10 -22.52 24.92
N VAL A 372 9.17 -21.83 25.60
CA VAL A 372 8.47 -20.65 25.06
C VAL A 372 9.45 -19.51 24.79
N LEU A 373 10.30 -19.14 25.76
CA LEU A 373 11.29 -18.06 25.64
C LEU A 373 12.30 -18.32 24.51
N ARG A 374 12.79 -19.56 24.41
CA ARG A 374 13.72 -20.00 23.36
C ARG A 374 13.09 -19.92 21.98
N ALA A 375 11.83 -20.37 21.83
CA ALA A 375 11.12 -20.25 20.57
C ALA A 375 10.91 -18.79 20.18
N PHE A 376 10.55 -17.94 21.16
CA PHE A 376 10.20 -16.54 20.97
C PHE A 376 11.29 -15.67 20.33
N ALA A 377 12.56 -16.00 20.57
CA ALA A 377 13.72 -15.33 19.98
C ALA A 377 13.62 -15.09 18.46
N SER A 378 12.89 -15.94 17.75
CA SER A 378 12.77 -15.86 16.29
C SER A 378 11.56 -15.06 15.79
N PHE A 379 10.63 -14.66 16.64
CA PHE A 379 9.33 -14.11 16.19
C PHE A 379 8.64 -13.10 17.12
N GLY A 380 9.23 -12.75 18.26
CA GLY A 380 8.66 -11.76 19.17
C GLY A 380 8.44 -10.37 18.58
N PHE A 381 7.42 -9.66 19.10
CA PHE A 381 7.09 -8.32 18.62
C PHE A 381 7.10 -7.24 19.70
N CYS A 382 7.42 -5.99 19.34
CA CYS A 382 7.42 -4.86 20.26
C CYS A 382 5.98 -4.34 20.44
N LYS A 383 5.41 -4.48 21.64
CA LYS A 383 4.04 -4.04 21.92
C LYS A 383 3.88 -2.53 21.77
N ALA A 384 4.87 -1.76 22.20
CA ALA A 384 4.82 -0.30 22.06
C ALA A 384 4.70 0.14 20.59
N HIS A 385 5.42 -0.54 19.69
CA HIS A 385 5.33 -0.28 18.26
C HIS A 385 4.00 -0.75 17.66
N ALA A 386 3.47 -1.92 18.07
CA ALA A 386 2.11 -2.35 17.69
C ALA A 386 1.06 -1.34 18.12
N ALA A 387 1.13 -0.84 19.36
CA ALA A 387 0.16 0.09 19.91
C ALA A 387 0.18 1.43 19.17
N ALA A 388 1.37 1.95 18.87
CA ALA A 388 1.52 3.16 18.06
C ALA A 388 0.91 3.01 16.66
N PHE A 389 0.98 1.83 16.04
CA PHE A 389 0.38 1.56 14.73
C PHE A 389 -1.11 1.22 14.79
N ALA A 390 -1.59 0.69 15.91
CA ALA A 390 -3.01 0.41 16.13
C ALA A 390 -3.84 1.71 16.14
N LEU A 391 -3.27 2.84 16.57
CA LEU A 391 -3.94 4.14 16.58
C LEU A 391 -4.35 4.62 15.17
N PRO A 392 -3.44 4.80 14.19
CA PRO A 392 -3.83 5.16 12.82
C PRO A 392 -4.65 4.07 12.12
N THR A 393 -4.47 2.80 12.48
CA THR A 393 -5.39 1.73 12.04
C THR A 393 -6.81 2.00 12.51
N TYR A 394 -7.00 2.29 13.79
CA TYR A 394 -8.31 2.61 14.35
C TYR A 394 -8.88 3.91 13.79
N GLN A 395 -8.09 4.99 13.73
CA GLN A 395 -8.52 6.28 13.16
C GLN A 395 -8.95 6.13 11.69
N SER A 396 -8.21 5.37 10.88
CA SER A 396 -8.62 5.10 9.49
C SER A 396 -9.94 4.31 9.41
N ALA A 397 -10.14 3.34 10.31
CA ALA A 397 -11.38 2.58 10.37
C ALA A 397 -12.56 3.45 10.82
N TRP A 398 -12.36 4.29 11.82
CA TRP A 398 -13.36 5.22 12.34
C TRP A 398 -13.79 6.22 11.26
N LEU A 399 -12.82 6.80 10.53
CA LEU A 399 -13.12 7.69 9.40
C LEU A 399 -13.88 6.97 8.29
N LYS A 400 -13.52 5.71 7.98
CA LYS A 400 -14.26 4.90 7.01
C LYS A 400 -15.68 4.58 7.48
N THR A 401 -15.91 4.41 8.78
CA THR A 401 -17.25 4.16 9.34
C THR A 401 -18.13 5.41 9.31
N HIS A 402 -17.60 6.53 9.81
CA HIS A 402 -18.42 7.72 10.11
C HIS A 402 -18.39 8.79 9.00
N TYR A 403 -17.30 8.88 8.25
CA TYR A 403 -17.12 9.84 7.15
C TYR A 403 -16.47 9.19 5.92
N PRO A 404 -17.08 8.15 5.34
CA PRO A 404 -16.44 7.35 4.28
C PRO A 404 -16.08 8.18 3.04
N ALA A 405 -16.90 9.17 2.66
CA ALA A 405 -16.60 10.04 1.52
C ALA A 405 -15.32 10.88 1.75
N ALA A 406 -15.16 11.44 2.96
CA ALA A 406 -13.95 12.15 3.35
C ALA A 406 -12.72 11.23 3.35
N PHE A 407 -12.87 10.05 3.97
CA PHE A 407 -11.83 9.04 4.05
C PHE A 407 -11.33 8.62 2.66
N PHE A 408 -12.23 8.20 1.77
CA PHE A 408 -11.85 7.76 0.43
C PHE A 408 -11.28 8.90 -0.43
N SER A 409 -11.75 10.14 -0.26
CA SER A 409 -11.13 11.29 -0.94
C SER A 409 -9.64 11.45 -0.55
N GLY A 410 -9.30 11.22 0.73
CA GLY A 410 -7.92 11.23 1.21
C GLY A 410 -7.10 10.06 0.67
N VAL A 411 -7.65 8.84 0.72
CA VAL A 411 -7.00 7.63 0.19
C VAL A 411 -6.72 7.74 -1.32
N LEU A 412 -7.66 8.27 -2.09
CA LEU A 412 -7.51 8.47 -3.54
C LEU A 412 -6.49 9.57 -3.88
N THR A 413 -6.42 10.61 -3.05
CA THR A 413 -5.44 11.72 -3.20
C THR A 413 -4.02 11.25 -2.90
N HIS A 414 -3.81 10.53 -1.80
CA HIS A 414 -2.47 10.16 -1.31
C HIS A 414 -2.00 8.75 -1.70
N ASP A 415 -2.63 8.16 -2.72
CA ASP A 415 -2.36 6.82 -3.25
C ASP A 415 -2.64 5.66 -2.25
N PRO A 416 -3.61 4.77 -2.54
CA PRO A 416 -3.95 3.63 -1.68
C PRO A 416 -2.80 2.64 -1.42
N GLY A 417 -1.70 2.64 -2.19
CA GLY A 417 -0.53 1.82 -1.90
C GLY A 417 -0.60 0.40 -2.44
N MET A 418 -1.03 -0.59 -1.65
CA MET A 418 -1.03 -2.00 -2.10
C MET A 418 -1.97 -2.22 -3.29
N TYR A 419 -3.06 -1.46 -3.34
CA TYR A 419 -4.16 -1.64 -4.27
C TYR A 419 -4.24 -0.49 -5.28
N PRO A 420 -4.73 -0.72 -6.50
CA PRO A 420 -4.94 0.34 -7.48
C PRO A 420 -6.12 1.23 -7.08
N LYS A 421 -6.10 2.52 -7.46
CA LYS A 421 -7.21 3.48 -7.24
C LYS A 421 -8.56 2.96 -7.74
N ARG A 422 -8.56 2.24 -8.87
CA ARG A 422 -9.75 1.58 -9.43
C ARG A 422 -10.50 0.73 -8.39
N LEU A 423 -9.79 -0.12 -7.64
CA LEU A 423 -10.39 -0.95 -6.59
C LEU A 423 -11.00 -0.11 -5.47
N MET A 424 -10.36 1.01 -5.11
CA MET A 424 -10.92 1.91 -4.10
C MET A 424 -12.21 2.58 -4.59
N LEU A 425 -12.34 2.88 -5.89
CA LEU A 425 -13.61 3.37 -6.43
C LEU A 425 -14.71 2.30 -6.36
N ASP A 426 -14.38 1.03 -6.57
CA ASP A 426 -15.35 -0.06 -6.40
C ASP A 426 -15.79 -0.17 -4.93
N GLU A 427 -14.89 0.03 -3.96
CA GLU A 427 -15.26 0.14 -2.55
C GLU A 427 -16.18 1.34 -2.26
N VAL A 428 -15.92 2.50 -2.86
CA VAL A 428 -16.77 3.69 -2.78
C VAL A 428 -18.18 3.39 -3.31
N ARG A 429 -18.30 2.68 -4.45
CA ARG A 429 -19.58 2.24 -5.01
C ARG A 429 -20.32 1.27 -4.09
N ARG A 430 -19.61 0.30 -3.49
CA ARG A 430 -20.18 -0.66 -2.54
C ARG A 430 -20.73 0.00 -1.27
N MET A 431 -20.22 1.19 -0.93
CA MET A 431 -20.71 2.01 0.19
C MET A 431 -21.78 3.02 -0.24
N ASP A 432 -22.33 2.89 -1.45
CA ASP A 432 -23.39 3.75 -1.99
C ASP A 432 -23.00 5.25 -2.00
N ILE A 433 -21.72 5.55 -2.25
CA ILE A 433 -21.22 6.92 -2.36
C ILE A 433 -21.17 7.32 -3.84
N PRO A 434 -21.86 8.42 -4.24
CA PRO A 434 -21.80 8.90 -5.62
C PRO A 434 -20.39 9.32 -6.02
N ILE A 435 -19.97 8.95 -7.23
CA ILE A 435 -18.71 9.40 -7.83
C ILE A 435 -19.05 10.41 -8.93
N ALA A 436 -18.73 11.68 -8.72
CA ALA A 436 -18.89 12.72 -9.72
C ALA A 436 -17.72 12.68 -10.71
N PRO A 437 -17.96 12.71 -12.03
CA PRO A 437 -16.91 12.66 -13.03
C PRO A 437 -16.00 13.90 -12.94
N LEU A 438 -14.89 13.82 -13.66
CA LEU A 438 -13.99 14.96 -13.84
C LEU A 438 -14.78 16.10 -14.50
N ASP A 439 -14.57 17.34 -14.07
CA ASP A 439 -15.19 18.52 -14.66
C ASP A 439 -14.22 19.71 -14.64
N ILE A 440 -14.15 20.47 -15.74
CA ILE A 440 -13.18 21.57 -15.87
C ILE A 440 -13.39 22.72 -14.88
N ASN A 441 -14.59 22.89 -14.33
CA ASN A 441 -14.99 24.00 -13.46
C ASN A 441 -15.15 23.59 -12.01
N TYR A 442 -15.63 22.37 -11.74
CA TYR A 442 -15.88 21.92 -10.37
C TYR A 442 -14.77 21.02 -9.81
N SER A 443 -13.98 20.35 -10.64
CA SER A 443 -12.88 19.53 -10.11
C SER A 443 -11.75 20.38 -9.54
N ASP A 444 -11.24 19.93 -8.40
CA ASP A 444 -10.08 20.50 -7.72
C ASP A 444 -8.80 19.71 -8.08
N ILE A 445 -7.64 20.19 -7.64
CA ILE A 445 -6.35 19.50 -7.78
C ILE A 445 -6.40 18.13 -7.11
N ASN A 446 -7.00 18.06 -5.92
CA ASN A 446 -7.16 16.84 -5.13
C ASN A 446 -8.62 16.35 -5.15
N TYR A 447 -8.86 15.11 -4.72
CA TYR A 447 -10.21 14.58 -4.63
C TYR A 447 -10.93 15.31 -3.50
N ARG A 448 -12.13 15.82 -3.79
CA ARG A 448 -12.94 16.60 -2.84
C ARG A 448 -14.33 16.02 -2.72
N ILE A 449 -14.92 16.27 -1.56
CA ILE A 449 -16.32 16.04 -1.29
C ILE A 449 -17.13 17.09 -2.07
N ASP A 450 -18.01 16.61 -2.93
CA ASP A 450 -18.94 17.44 -3.70
C ASP A 450 -20.27 17.56 -2.96
N SER A 451 -20.63 18.79 -2.61
CA SER A 451 -21.89 19.13 -1.93
C SER A 451 -23.04 19.43 -2.90
N ASP A 452 -22.77 19.56 -4.20
CA ASP A 452 -23.74 20.09 -5.18
C ASP A 452 -24.42 19.00 -6.02
N THR A 453 -24.23 17.72 -5.67
CA THR A 453 -24.97 16.62 -6.27
C THR A 453 -26.45 16.74 -5.90
N HIS A 454 -27.25 17.31 -6.80
CA HIS A 454 -28.71 17.45 -6.74
C HIS A 454 -29.47 16.10 -6.79
N HIS A 455 -28.95 15.04 -6.15
CA HIS A 455 -29.60 13.74 -6.08
C HIS A 455 -30.40 13.62 -4.77
N PRO A 456 -31.74 13.46 -4.82
CA PRO A 456 -32.61 13.60 -3.65
C PRO A 456 -32.72 12.30 -2.85
N ALA A 457 -31.59 11.77 -2.38
CA ALA A 457 -31.57 10.68 -1.40
C ALA A 457 -30.30 10.74 -0.53
N ILE A 458 -30.47 11.33 0.66
CA ILE A 458 -29.72 11.08 1.91
C ILE A 458 -28.24 11.49 1.90
N HIS A 459 -27.88 12.51 2.70
CA HIS A 459 -26.63 12.73 3.47
C HIS A 459 -25.23 12.32 2.94
N ASN A 460 -25.08 11.75 1.74
CA ASN A 460 -23.83 11.31 1.13
C ASN A 460 -23.39 12.39 0.15
N SER A 461 -22.51 13.24 0.63
CA SER A 461 -21.75 14.10 -0.27
C SER A 461 -20.90 13.19 -1.17
N GLY A 462 -20.99 13.37 -2.49
CA GLY A 462 -20.27 12.55 -3.46
C GLY A 462 -18.76 12.83 -3.45
N ILE A 463 -17.98 11.97 -4.10
CA ILE A 463 -16.55 12.23 -4.34
C ILE A 463 -16.37 12.68 -5.78
N ARG A 464 -15.77 13.85 -5.98
CA ARG A 464 -15.44 14.34 -7.33
C ARG A 464 -14.03 13.92 -7.73
N ILE A 465 -13.91 13.42 -8.96
CA ILE A 465 -12.61 13.06 -9.53
C ILE A 465 -11.73 14.31 -9.69
N ALA A 466 -10.48 14.19 -9.24
CA ALA A 466 -9.51 15.26 -9.20
C ALA A 466 -8.80 15.49 -10.54
N LEU A 467 -8.33 16.72 -10.77
CA LEU A 467 -7.46 17.05 -11.92
C LEU A 467 -6.12 16.31 -11.85
N SER A 468 -5.61 16.00 -10.65
CA SER A 468 -4.40 15.19 -10.46
C SER A 468 -4.53 13.73 -10.92
N ALA A 469 -5.74 13.26 -11.24
CA ALA A 469 -5.94 11.93 -11.80
C ALA A 469 -5.54 11.81 -13.29
N ILE A 470 -5.33 12.94 -13.97
CA ILE A 470 -5.01 12.98 -15.40
C ILE A 470 -3.61 12.44 -15.64
N SER A 471 -3.51 11.30 -16.32
CA SER A 471 -2.22 10.69 -16.65
C SER A 471 -1.39 11.58 -17.57
N GLY A 472 -0.15 11.86 -17.18
CA GLY A 472 0.82 12.62 -17.98
C GLY A 472 0.73 14.14 -17.84
N ALA A 473 -0.23 14.68 -17.10
CA ALA A 473 -0.29 16.12 -16.79
C ALA A 473 0.75 16.50 -15.72
N SER A 474 1.48 17.59 -15.93
CA SER A 474 2.38 18.14 -14.92
C SER A 474 1.61 18.87 -13.80
N SER A 475 2.21 18.96 -12.61
CA SER A 475 1.62 19.72 -11.49
C SER A 475 1.37 21.18 -11.86
N THR A 476 2.29 21.77 -12.62
CA THR A 476 2.19 23.14 -13.14
C THR A 476 1.00 23.33 -14.10
N GLU A 477 0.72 22.35 -14.96
CA GLU A 477 -0.45 22.40 -15.83
C GLU A 477 -1.75 22.31 -15.04
N ILE A 478 -1.81 21.40 -14.06
CA ILE A 478 -2.99 21.22 -13.20
C ILE A 478 -3.28 22.49 -12.38
N GLU A 479 -2.25 23.13 -11.81
CA GLU A 479 -2.39 24.40 -11.10
C GLU A 479 -2.87 25.52 -12.02
N SER A 480 -2.35 25.59 -13.24
CA SER A 480 -2.78 26.57 -14.25
C SER A 480 -4.25 26.38 -14.63
N ILE A 481 -4.68 25.13 -14.82
CA ILE A 481 -6.09 24.78 -15.06
C ILE A 481 -6.95 25.24 -13.87
N LYS A 482 -6.54 24.91 -12.64
CA LYS A 482 -7.30 25.28 -11.44
C LYS A 482 -7.46 26.80 -11.29
N ASN A 483 -6.38 27.55 -11.51
CA ASN A 483 -6.37 29.02 -11.40
C ASN A 483 -7.17 29.71 -12.52
N GLY A 484 -7.37 29.04 -13.66
CA GLY A 484 -8.15 29.56 -14.78
C GLY A 484 -9.66 29.34 -14.64
N GLN A 485 -10.14 28.58 -13.65
CA GLN A 485 -11.56 28.36 -13.42
C GLN A 485 -12.29 29.66 -13.00
N PRO A 486 -13.56 29.87 -13.41
CA PRO A 486 -14.33 29.03 -14.32
C PRO A 486 -14.05 29.34 -15.81
N TYR A 487 -14.27 28.33 -16.65
CA TYR A 487 -14.19 28.34 -18.10
C TYR A 487 -15.58 28.34 -18.72
N ILE A 488 -15.72 29.08 -19.82
CA ILE A 488 -16.99 29.23 -20.54
C ILE A 488 -17.21 28.09 -21.53
N ASP A 489 -16.18 27.74 -22.31
CA ASP A 489 -16.22 26.73 -23.36
C ASP A 489 -14.83 26.15 -23.65
N LEU A 490 -14.72 25.26 -24.65
CA LEU A 490 -13.46 24.61 -25.02
C LEU A 490 -12.45 25.61 -25.62
N ALA A 491 -12.92 26.67 -26.31
CA ALA A 491 -12.05 27.68 -26.90
C ALA A 491 -11.43 28.59 -25.82
N ASP A 492 -12.22 28.97 -24.82
CA ASP A 492 -11.79 29.70 -23.63
C ASP A 492 -10.79 28.87 -22.82
N PHE A 493 -11.10 27.59 -22.60
CA PHE A 493 -10.19 26.65 -21.93
C PHE A 493 -8.85 26.53 -22.67
N TYR A 494 -8.88 26.31 -23.99
CA TYR A 494 -7.67 26.15 -24.80
C TYR A 494 -6.75 27.38 -24.73
N ARG A 495 -7.33 28.59 -24.68
CA ARG A 495 -6.56 29.85 -24.64
C ARG A 495 -6.02 30.21 -23.25
N ARG A 496 -6.79 29.93 -22.19
CA ARG A 496 -6.47 30.37 -20.81
C ARG A 496 -5.78 29.32 -19.95
N SER A 497 -6.03 28.03 -20.18
CA SER A 497 -5.56 26.96 -19.29
C SER A 497 -4.04 26.74 -19.34
N GLY A 498 -3.39 27.01 -20.48
CA GLY A 498 -1.99 26.65 -20.71
C GLY A 498 -1.75 25.13 -20.76
N ALA A 499 -2.81 24.32 -20.82
CA ALA A 499 -2.72 22.86 -20.86
C ALA A 499 -2.17 22.37 -22.20
N SER A 500 -1.31 21.34 -22.16
CA SER A 500 -0.84 20.68 -23.38
C SER A 500 -1.95 19.93 -24.12
N LEU A 501 -1.77 19.75 -25.42
CA LEU A 501 -2.76 19.06 -26.27
C LEU A 501 -3.14 17.66 -25.75
N PRO A 502 -2.22 16.79 -25.30
CA PRO A 502 -2.58 15.48 -24.75
C PRO A 502 -3.48 15.57 -23.51
N THR A 503 -3.29 16.61 -22.67
CA THR A 503 -4.10 16.89 -21.49
C THR A 503 -5.52 17.31 -21.89
N ILE A 504 -5.65 18.20 -22.88
CA ILE A 504 -6.96 18.64 -23.39
C ILE A 504 -7.73 17.48 -24.04
N GLU A 505 -7.06 16.67 -24.87
CA GLU A 505 -7.66 15.47 -25.45
C GLU A 505 -8.14 14.50 -24.38
N THR A 506 -7.37 14.37 -23.29
CA THR A 506 -7.76 13.54 -22.16
C THR A 506 -9.00 14.07 -21.48
N LEU A 507 -9.04 15.35 -21.14
CA LEU A 507 -10.20 16.02 -20.54
C LEU A 507 -11.46 15.86 -21.40
N ILE A 508 -11.34 16.02 -22.73
CA ILE A 508 -12.45 15.79 -23.66
C ILE A 508 -12.90 14.34 -23.56
N LEU A 509 -12.01 13.37 -23.73
CA LEU A 509 -12.37 11.95 -23.83
C LEU A 509 -12.87 11.33 -22.51
N THR A 510 -12.54 11.93 -21.37
CA THR A 510 -13.02 11.51 -20.05
C THR A 510 -14.27 12.27 -19.58
N GLY A 511 -14.86 13.11 -20.44
CA GLY A 511 -16.13 13.79 -20.15
C GLY A 511 -16.02 15.07 -19.32
N ALA A 512 -14.83 15.67 -19.19
CA ALA A 512 -14.65 16.87 -18.36
C ALA A 512 -15.36 18.14 -18.89
N PHE A 513 -15.79 18.09 -20.15
CA PHE A 513 -16.52 19.17 -20.83
C PHE A 513 -18.03 18.89 -20.93
N ASP A 514 -18.51 17.77 -20.36
CA ASP A 514 -19.88 17.30 -20.57
C ASP A 514 -20.91 18.30 -20.03
N GLU A 515 -20.70 18.86 -18.83
CA GLU A 515 -21.65 19.83 -18.25
C GLU A 515 -21.75 21.13 -19.08
N VAL A 516 -20.67 21.51 -19.75
CA VAL A 516 -20.60 22.74 -20.55
C VAL A 516 -21.19 22.54 -21.95
N HIS A 517 -20.86 21.44 -22.62
CA HIS A 517 -21.15 21.22 -24.05
C HIS A 517 -22.19 20.16 -24.34
N ILE A 518 -22.34 19.17 -23.46
CA ILE A 518 -23.11 17.94 -23.71
C ILE A 518 -24.28 17.88 -22.71
N LYS A 519 -25.26 18.78 -22.90
CA LYS A 519 -26.48 18.84 -22.07
C LYS A 519 -27.60 17.98 -22.67
N GLY A 520 -27.42 16.66 -22.74
CA GLY A 520 -28.48 15.74 -23.19
C GLY A 520 -27.98 14.43 -23.80
N ASP A 521 -28.84 13.42 -23.81
CA ASP A 521 -28.61 12.06 -24.35
C ASP A 521 -29.20 11.90 -25.76
N SER A 522 -29.29 12.99 -26.55
CA SER A 522 -29.89 12.95 -27.88
C SER A 522 -28.82 12.93 -28.99
N ASP A 523 -29.06 12.14 -30.04
CA ASP A 523 -28.24 12.04 -31.27
C ASP A 523 -28.10 13.37 -32.06
N LYS A 524 -28.59 14.48 -31.51
CA LYS A 524 -28.51 15.84 -32.07
C LYS A 524 -27.62 16.78 -31.24
N ASP A 525 -27.05 16.28 -30.14
CA ASP A 525 -26.19 17.05 -29.24
C ASP A 525 -24.71 16.91 -29.62
N ILE A 526 -23.89 17.85 -29.16
CA ILE A 526 -22.45 17.85 -29.38
C ILE A 526 -21.85 16.59 -28.76
N THR A 527 -21.04 15.87 -29.53
CA THR A 527 -20.34 14.68 -29.05
C THR A 527 -18.90 14.98 -28.65
N HIS A 528 -18.26 14.08 -27.91
CA HIS A 528 -16.83 14.19 -27.60
C HIS A 528 -15.96 14.18 -28.87
N ARG A 529 -16.42 13.51 -29.94
CA ARG A 529 -15.75 13.49 -31.24
C ARG A 529 -15.82 14.86 -31.94
N ASP A 530 -16.95 15.56 -31.78
CA ASP A 530 -17.09 16.95 -32.24
C ASP A 530 -16.15 17.90 -31.50
N LEU A 531 -16.00 17.71 -30.18
CA LEU A 531 -15.04 18.48 -29.38
C LEU A 531 -13.59 18.24 -29.81
N LEU A 532 -13.22 17.00 -30.17
CA LEU A 532 -11.89 16.69 -30.73
C LEU A 532 -11.66 17.35 -32.10
N LEU A 533 -12.68 17.36 -32.97
CA LEU A 533 -12.61 18.06 -34.25
C LEU A 533 -12.47 19.58 -34.03
N HIS A 534 -13.22 20.13 -33.08
CA HIS A 534 -13.14 21.54 -32.72
C HIS A 534 -11.75 21.90 -32.16
N LEU A 535 -11.14 21.03 -31.35
CA LEU A 535 -9.76 21.19 -30.89
C LEU A 535 -8.78 21.25 -32.08
N ALA A 536 -8.94 20.40 -33.09
CA ALA A 536 -8.11 20.43 -34.30
C ALA A 536 -8.30 21.72 -35.12
N ASP A 537 -9.51 22.29 -35.13
CA ASP A 537 -9.76 23.58 -35.78
C ASP A 537 -9.20 24.75 -34.97
N LEU A 538 -9.29 24.70 -33.64
CA LEU A 538 -8.63 25.65 -32.74
C LEU A 538 -7.13 25.68 -32.99
N GLN A 539 -6.47 24.52 -33.07
CA GLN A 539 -5.04 24.41 -33.38
C GLN A 539 -4.65 25.09 -34.70
N LYS A 540 -5.46 24.93 -35.76
CA LYS A 540 -5.21 25.56 -37.06
C LYS A 540 -5.46 27.07 -37.05
N SER A 541 -6.38 27.53 -36.19
CA SER A 541 -6.81 28.92 -36.09
C SER A 541 -5.98 29.77 -35.11
N SER A 542 -5.10 29.15 -34.32
CA SER A 542 -4.25 29.84 -33.34
C SER A 542 -3.25 30.79 -34.01
N ALA A 543 -3.60 32.07 -34.10
CA ALA A 543 -2.62 33.14 -34.21
C ALA A 543 -1.85 33.28 -32.88
N PRO A 544 -0.55 33.60 -32.89
CA PRO A 544 0.24 33.73 -31.67
C PRO A 544 -0.31 34.86 -30.78
N ALA A 545 -0.44 34.58 -29.48
CA ALA A 545 -0.73 35.58 -28.48
C ALA A 545 0.43 36.60 -28.42
N LEU A 546 0.28 37.74 -29.08
CA LEU A 546 1.17 38.88 -28.94
C LEU A 546 0.84 39.61 -27.64
N ALA A 547 1.78 39.55 -26.69
CA ALA A 547 1.77 40.42 -25.52
C ALA A 547 2.00 41.87 -25.97
N GLY A 548 0.99 42.72 -25.88
CA GLY A 548 1.11 44.15 -26.16
C GLY A 548 -0.22 44.78 -26.55
N ALA A 549 -0.52 45.94 -25.94
CA ALA A 549 -1.73 46.71 -26.09
C ALA A 549 -1.98 47.25 -27.52
N GLN A 550 -2.25 46.36 -28.46
CA GLN A 550 -2.74 46.69 -29.79
C GLN A 550 -3.92 45.76 -30.11
N MET A 551 -5.09 46.38 -30.25
CA MET A 551 -6.37 45.74 -30.57
C MET A 551 -6.20 44.68 -31.66
N SER A 552 -6.27 43.41 -31.27
CA SER A 552 -6.33 42.32 -32.25
C SER A 552 -7.67 42.43 -32.98
N LEU A 553 -7.62 42.32 -34.32
CA LEU A 553 -8.79 41.99 -35.11
C LEU A 553 -9.32 40.65 -34.59
N GLY A 554 -10.36 40.70 -33.76
CA GLY A 554 -10.97 39.54 -33.13
C GLY A 554 -11.55 38.60 -34.18
N LEU A 555 -10.72 37.68 -34.67
CA LEU A 555 -11.22 36.47 -35.32
C LEU A 555 -11.95 35.69 -34.23
N ALA A 556 -13.28 35.65 -34.36
CA ALA A 556 -14.11 34.79 -33.54
C ALA A 556 -13.52 33.36 -33.60
N PRO A 557 -13.47 32.63 -32.47
CA PRO A 557 -13.06 31.23 -32.51
C PRO A 557 -13.90 30.47 -33.56
N PRO A 558 -13.33 29.47 -34.25
CA PRO A 558 -14.11 28.63 -35.16
C PRO A 558 -15.37 28.13 -34.44
N ALA A 559 -16.52 28.16 -35.12
CA ALA A 559 -17.75 27.71 -34.48
C ALA A 559 -17.69 26.19 -34.23
N LEU A 560 -18.18 25.75 -33.07
CA LEU A 560 -18.37 24.33 -32.79
C LEU A 560 -19.51 23.79 -33.66
N THR A 561 -19.20 22.88 -34.57
CA THR A 561 -20.16 22.30 -35.53
C THR A 561 -20.38 20.82 -35.27
N LEU A 562 -21.63 20.37 -35.38
CA LEU A 562 -21.99 18.95 -35.31
C LEU A 562 -21.44 18.20 -36.53
N SER A 563 -20.65 17.15 -36.30
CA SER A 563 -20.15 16.26 -37.36
C SER A 563 -21.15 15.18 -37.77
N GLY A 564 -22.12 14.86 -36.90
CA GLY A 564 -23.05 13.73 -37.08
C GLY A 564 -22.42 12.36 -36.78
N LEU A 565 -21.24 12.32 -36.18
CA LEU A 565 -20.64 11.08 -35.67
C LEU A 565 -21.40 10.59 -34.43
N PRO A 566 -21.51 9.26 -34.22
CA PRO A 566 -22.21 8.74 -33.06
C PRO A 566 -21.45 9.05 -31.78
N ALA A 567 -22.18 9.25 -30.69
CA ALA A 567 -21.64 9.38 -29.35
C ALA A 567 -20.82 8.14 -28.95
N MET A 568 -19.88 8.32 -28.01
CA MET A 568 -19.07 7.21 -27.52
C MET A 568 -19.95 6.21 -26.76
N GLY A 569 -19.87 4.94 -27.16
CA GLY A 569 -20.53 3.85 -26.44
C GLY A 569 -19.93 3.65 -25.05
N ARG A 570 -20.66 2.97 -24.15
CA ARG A 570 -20.20 2.74 -22.76
C ARG A 570 -18.83 2.09 -22.67
N ALA A 571 -18.56 1.08 -23.51
CA ALA A 571 -17.27 0.40 -23.54
C ALA A 571 -16.12 1.32 -24.01
N GLU A 572 -16.39 2.25 -24.94
CA GLU A 572 -15.41 3.25 -25.38
C GLU A 572 -15.11 4.24 -24.26
N LYS A 573 -16.13 4.72 -23.53
CA LYS A 573 -15.97 5.60 -22.37
C LYS A 573 -15.09 4.96 -21.30
N ILE A 574 -15.44 3.75 -20.86
CA ILE A 574 -14.66 3.01 -19.84
C ILE A 574 -13.23 2.75 -20.31
N GLY A 575 -13.02 2.41 -21.59
CA GLY A 575 -11.68 2.22 -22.15
C GLY A 575 -10.82 3.50 -22.10
N ASN A 576 -11.43 4.66 -22.37
CA ASN A 576 -10.76 5.96 -22.26
C ASN A 576 -10.46 6.31 -20.80
N GLU A 577 -11.41 6.12 -19.88
CA GLU A 577 -11.21 6.35 -18.44
C GLU A 577 -10.06 5.49 -17.89
N LEU A 578 -10.03 4.19 -18.22
CA LEU A 578 -8.97 3.29 -17.77
C LEU A 578 -7.60 3.65 -18.35
N THR A 579 -7.54 4.00 -19.63
CA THR A 579 -6.27 4.32 -20.29
C THR A 579 -5.71 5.66 -19.82
N ARG A 580 -6.57 6.64 -19.55
CA ARG A 580 -6.18 8.03 -19.30
C ARG A 580 -6.21 8.44 -17.83
N LEU A 581 -7.06 7.83 -17.02
CA LEU A 581 -7.19 8.08 -15.57
C LEU A 581 -6.77 6.87 -14.72
N GLY A 582 -6.67 5.67 -15.32
CA GLY A 582 -6.38 4.44 -14.57
C GLY A 582 -7.56 3.95 -13.72
N MET A 583 -8.77 4.44 -13.99
CA MET A 583 -9.99 4.23 -13.19
C MET A 583 -11.19 4.02 -14.14
N ASP A 584 -12.21 3.29 -13.70
CA ASP A 584 -13.42 2.98 -14.48
C ASP A 584 -14.64 3.69 -13.90
N ILE A 585 -14.70 5.02 -13.98
CA ILE A 585 -15.67 5.89 -13.28
C ILE A 585 -17.12 5.55 -13.65
N THR A 586 -17.43 5.40 -14.94
CA THR A 586 -18.80 5.23 -15.43
C THR A 586 -19.44 3.93 -14.91
N GLU A 587 -18.81 2.79 -15.17
CA GLU A 587 -19.26 1.47 -14.73
C GLU A 587 -18.03 0.55 -14.59
N HIS A 588 -18.12 -0.46 -13.71
CA HIS A 588 -17.05 -1.43 -13.54
C HIS A 588 -16.77 -2.21 -14.84
N LEU A 589 -15.49 -2.49 -15.14
CA LEU A 589 -15.06 -3.15 -16.38
C LEU A 589 -15.78 -4.49 -16.67
N LEU A 590 -16.13 -5.26 -15.63
CA LEU A 590 -16.83 -6.53 -15.79
C LEU A 590 -18.32 -6.41 -16.14
N ALA A 591 -18.92 -5.21 -16.08
CA ALA A 591 -20.33 -5.00 -16.41
C ALA A 591 -20.67 -5.47 -17.84
N SER A 592 -19.75 -5.25 -18.79
CA SER A 592 -19.89 -5.71 -20.18
C SER A 592 -19.90 -7.25 -20.30
N TYR A 593 -19.30 -7.96 -19.35
CA TYR A 593 -19.24 -9.42 -19.31
C TYR A 593 -20.36 -10.05 -18.49
N ALA A 594 -21.23 -9.26 -17.84
CA ALA A 594 -22.27 -9.76 -16.94
C ALA A 594 -23.19 -10.83 -17.57
N PRO A 595 -23.69 -10.69 -18.83
CA PRO A 595 -24.52 -11.73 -19.45
C PRO A 595 -23.80 -13.08 -19.55
N PHE A 596 -22.52 -13.05 -19.95
CA PHE A 596 -21.68 -14.24 -20.05
C PHE A 596 -21.40 -14.87 -18.68
N LEU A 597 -21.06 -14.05 -17.68
CA LEU A 597 -20.77 -14.52 -16.33
C LEU A 597 -21.99 -15.17 -15.67
N ASN A 598 -23.18 -14.61 -15.90
CA ASN A 598 -24.43 -15.19 -15.43
C ASN A 598 -24.74 -16.53 -16.12
N ASP A 599 -24.51 -16.64 -17.44
CA ASP A 599 -24.76 -17.87 -18.21
C ASP A 599 -23.86 -19.03 -17.76
N ILE A 600 -22.59 -18.75 -17.45
CA ILE A 600 -21.66 -19.79 -16.94
C ILE A 600 -21.82 -20.07 -15.44
N GLY A 601 -22.71 -19.36 -14.74
CA GLY A 601 -22.92 -19.50 -13.30
C GLY A 601 -21.72 -19.07 -12.44
N ALA A 602 -20.99 -18.03 -12.86
CA ALA A 602 -19.93 -17.45 -12.05
C ALA A 602 -20.53 -16.78 -10.79
N ILE A 603 -19.87 -16.95 -9.65
CA ILE A 603 -20.30 -16.43 -8.36
C ILE A 603 -19.61 -15.09 -8.11
N ARG A 604 -20.40 -14.10 -7.67
CA ARG A 604 -19.90 -12.79 -7.25
C ARG A 604 -19.13 -12.90 -5.93
N SER A 605 -18.14 -12.04 -5.75
CA SER A 605 -17.28 -11.99 -4.56
C SER A 605 -18.11 -11.84 -3.26
N CYS A 606 -19.15 -11.01 -3.27
CA CYS A 606 -20.06 -10.81 -2.14
C CYS A 606 -20.88 -12.07 -1.78
N ASP A 607 -21.18 -12.93 -2.76
CA ASP A 607 -21.94 -14.17 -2.56
C ASP A 607 -21.06 -15.36 -2.14
N LEU A 608 -19.72 -15.22 -2.20
CA LEU A 608 -18.81 -16.28 -1.80
C LEU A 608 -19.03 -16.68 -0.34
N LEU A 609 -19.26 -15.71 0.55
CA LEU A 609 -19.51 -15.96 1.97
C LEU A 609 -20.78 -16.80 2.23
N ALA A 610 -21.72 -16.90 1.29
CA ALA A 610 -22.88 -17.79 1.42
C ALA A 610 -22.55 -19.25 1.07
N GLN A 611 -21.41 -19.51 0.42
CA GLN A 611 -21.03 -20.84 -0.02
C GLN A 611 -20.50 -21.70 1.13
N ARG A 612 -20.84 -22.99 1.09
CA ARG A 612 -20.25 -24.00 1.99
C ARG A 612 -18.79 -24.22 1.63
N SER A 613 -17.99 -24.65 2.59
CA SER A 613 -16.62 -25.09 2.32
C SER A 613 -16.60 -26.32 1.40
N ASN A 614 -15.55 -26.44 0.59
CA ASN A 614 -15.35 -27.47 -0.44
C ASN A 614 -16.39 -27.45 -1.58
N THR A 615 -17.03 -26.31 -1.83
CA THR A 615 -17.93 -26.13 -2.99
C THR A 615 -17.11 -25.74 -4.21
N SER A 616 -17.37 -26.36 -5.36
CA SER A 616 -16.74 -25.97 -6.63
C SER A 616 -17.41 -24.70 -7.15
N VAL A 617 -16.60 -23.67 -7.43
CA VAL A 617 -17.07 -22.35 -7.84
C VAL A 617 -16.26 -21.83 -9.03
N LEU A 618 -16.89 -20.96 -9.81
CA LEU A 618 -16.26 -20.12 -10.81
C LEU A 618 -16.30 -18.69 -10.31
N VAL A 619 -15.16 -17.99 -10.35
CA VAL A 619 -15.08 -16.56 -10.06
C VAL A 619 -14.38 -15.86 -11.20
N ALA A 620 -14.80 -14.65 -11.50
CA ALA A 620 -14.18 -13.81 -12.52
C ALA A 620 -13.80 -12.46 -11.90
N GLY A 621 -12.79 -11.82 -12.45
CA GLY A 621 -12.42 -10.48 -12.01
C GLY A 621 -11.21 -9.91 -12.73
N VAL A 622 -10.99 -8.63 -12.49
CA VAL A 622 -9.77 -7.91 -12.86
C VAL A 622 -8.68 -8.26 -11.86
N LYS A 623 -7.46 -8.51 -12.36
CA LYS A 623 -6.29 -8.73 -11.52
C LYS A 623 -5.96 -7.48 -10.71
N VAL A 624 -6.00 -7.64 -9.39
CA VAL A 624 -5.57 -6.62 -8.43
C VAL A 624 -4.13 -6.86 -8.03
N ALA A 625 -3.84 -8.05 -7.50
CA ALA A 625 -2.51 -8.40 -7.01
C ALA A 625 -2.19 -9.87 -7.31
N LEU A 626 -0.92 -10.15 -7.60
CA LEU A 626 -0.39 -11.50 -7.72
C LEU A 626 0.87 -11.61 -6.87
N GLN A 627 0.79 -12.40 -5.79
CA GLN A 627 1.86 -12.54 -4.80
C GLN A 627 2.39 -13.97 -4.77
N SER A 628 3.68 -14.13 -4.47
CA SER A 628 4.35 -15.44 -4.34
C SER A 628 5.18 -15.50 -3.05
N PRO A 629 4.55 -15.42 -1.87
CA PRO A 629 5.28 -15.39 -0.61
C PRO A 629 5.99 -16.73 -0.35
N PRO A 630 7.15 -16.71 0.33
CA PRO A 630 7.87 -17.92 0.68
C PRO A 630 7.11 -18.71 1.75
N ILE A 631 6.78 -19.97 1.44
CA ILE A 631 6.08 -20.87 2.38
C ILE A 631 7.03 -21.89 3.01
N ARG A 632 6.65 -22.42 4.18
CA ARG A 632 7.44 -23.39 4.98
C ARG A 632 7.83 -24.64 4.20
N SER A 633 7.00 -25.10 3.26
CA SER A 633 7.26 -26.31 2.47
C SER A 633 8.31 -26.11 1.36
N GLY A 634 8.75 -24.87 1.11
CA GLY A 634 9.65 -24.52 0.02
C GLY A 634 9.03 -24.62 -1.38
N LYS A 635 7.80 -25.14 -1.50
CA LYS A 635 7.08 -25.20 -2.78
C LYS A 635 6.49 -23.82 -3.11
N ARG A 636 6.44 -23.46 -4.39
CA ARG A 636 5.90 -22.15 -4.80
C ARG A 636 4.37 -22.16 -4.79
N VAL A 637 3.77 -21.19 -4.13
CA VAL A 637 2.32 -20.94 -4.13
C VAL A 637 2.09 -19.51 -4.60
N LEU A 638 1.12 -19.32 -5.50
CA LEU A 638 0.70 -17.99 -5.94
C LEU A 638 -0.65 -17.63 -5.31
N PHE A 639 -0.77 -16.39 -4.85
CA PHE A 639 -2.02 -15.80 -4.37
C PHE A 639 -2.44 -14.73 -5.37
N LEU A 640 -3.63 -14.89 -5.93
CA LEU A 640 -4.25 -13.97 -6.87
C LEU A 640 -5.46 -13.34 -6.21
N THR A 641 -5.47 -12.01 -6.12
CA THR A 641 -6.65 -11.24 -5.73
C THR A 641 -7.33 -10.72 -6.98
N LEU A 642 -8.62 -11.05 -7.11
CA LEU A 642 -9.48 -10.62 -8.20
C LEU A 642 -10.57 -9.70 -7.69
N ASP A 643 -10.93 -8.74 -8.53
CA ASP A 643 -11.98 -7.76 -8.25
C ASP A 643 -13.07 -7.84 -9.32
N ASP A 644 -14.31 -7.96 -8.89
CA ASP A 644 -15.49 -8.09 -9.75
C ASP A 644 -16.46 -6.91 -9.64
N GLY A 645 -16.07 -5.84 -8.92
CA GLY A 645 -16.91 -4.68 -8.63
C GLY A 645 -17.84 -4.87 -7.42
N TYR A 646 -17.95 -6.08 -6.88
CA TYR A 646 -18.71 -6.39 -5.65
C TYR A 646 -17.79 -6.68 -4.45
N GLY A 647 -16.48 -6.58 -4.65
CA GLY A 647 -15.46 -6.84 -3.64
C GLY A 647 -14.30 -7.67 -4.21
N CYS A 648 -13.40 -8.08 -3.31
CA CYS A 648 -12.26 -8.91 -3.68
C CYS A 648 -12.52 -10.39 -3.42
N SER A 649 -12.02 -11.24 -4.32
CA SER A 649 -11.92 -12.68 -4.12
C SER A 649 -10.46 -13.14 -4.18
N ASP A 650 -10.04 -13.90 -3.17
CA ASP A 650 -8.67 -14.36 -3.02
C ASP A 650 -8.53 -15.85 -3.42
N SER A 651 -7.71 -16.11 -4.43
CA SER A 651 -7.47 -17.43 -5.02
C SER A 651 -6.03 -17.89 -4.82
N THR A 652 -5.85 -19.11 -4.31
CA THR A 652 -4.55 -19.73 -4.06
C THR A 652 -4.25 -20.82 -5.09
N PHE A 653 -3.12 -20.71 -5.79
CA PHE A 653 -2.62 -21.65 -6.77
C PHE A 653 -1.47 -22.45 -6.19
N PHE A 654 -1.69 -23.75 -6.04
CA PHE A 654 -0.69 -24.69 -5.56
C PHE A 654 0.20 -25.21 -6.71
N PRO A 655 1.39 -25.79 -6.39
CA PRO A 655 2.35 -26.25 -7.40
C PRO A 655 1.81 -27.26 -8.42
N ASP A 656 0.83 -28.08 -8.01
CA ASP A 656 0.13 -29.03 -8.87
C ASP A 656 -0.58 -28.34 -10.04
N VAL A 657 -1.21 -27.19 -9.79
CA VAL A 657 -1.86 -26.38 -10.83
C VAL A 657 -0.84 -25.60 -11.64
N LEU A 658 0.19 -25.05 -10.97
CA LEU A 658 1.24 -24.25 -11.63
C LEU A 658 2.18 -25.10 -12.50
N ALA A 659 2.22 -26.42 -12.33
CA ALA A 659 2.98 -27.32 -13.19
C ALA A 659 2.48 -27.30 -14.64
N SER A 660 1.23 -26.93 -14.87
CA SER A 660 0.70 -26.67 -16.22
C SER A 660 1.24 -25.35 -16.77
N SER A 661 2.05 -25.43 -17.84
CA SER A 661 2.64 -24.25 -18.48
C SER A 661 1.59 -23.23 -18.93
N THR A 662 0.42 -23.69 -19.38
CA THR A 662 -0.68 -22.84 -19.85
C THR A 662 -1.23 -21.92 -18.75
N TYR A 663 -1.40 -22.44 -17.53
CA TYR A 663 -1.94 -21.66 -16.42
C TYR A 663 -0.93 -20.64 -15.90
N ALA A 664 0.33 -21.04 -15.76
CA ALA A 664 1.41 -20.12 -15.35
C ALA A 664 1.57 -18.96 -16.34
N GLN A 665 1.52 -19.24 -17.65
CA GLN A 665 1.57 -18.19 -18.69
C GLN A 665 0.36 -17.26 -18.62
N THR A 666 -0.86 -17.81 -18.47
CA THR A 666 -2.09 -17.02 -18.38
C THR A 666 -2.04 -16.05 -17.20
N LEU A 667 -1.56 -16.49 -16.03
CA LEU A 667 -1.41 -15.66 -14.83
C LEU A 667 -0.47 -14.46 -15.04
N GLN A 668 0.49 -14.56 -15.95
CA GLN A 668 1.39 -13.46 -16.27
C GLN A 668 0.87 -12.53 -17.36
N SER A 669 0.32 -13.09 -18.43
CA SER A 669 -0.04 -12.33 -19.63
C SER A 669 -1.41 -11.65 -19.54
N ALA A 670 -2.36 -12.21 -18.79
CA ALA A 670 -3.72 -11.67 -18.72
C ALA A 670 -3.90 -10.64 -17.58
N SER A 671 -4.87 -9.76 -17.78
CA SER A 671 -5.39 -8.80 -16.79
C SER A 671 -6.79 -9.20 -16.28
N LEU A 672 -7.59 -9.87 -17.12
CA LEU A 672 -8.92 -10.36 -16.78
C LEU A 672 -8.92 -11.88 -16.67
N PHE A 673 -9.41 -12.39 -15.54
CA PHE A 673 -9.31 -13.81 -15.22
C PHE A 673 -10.69 -14.42 -15.00
N LEU A 674 -10.82 -15.68 -15.43
CA LEU A 674 -11.85 -16.62 -15.00
C LEU A 674 -11.13 -17.76 -14.26
N VAL A 675 -11.44 -17.94 -12.98
CA VAL A 675 -10.80 -18.92 -12.10
C VAL A 675 -11.84 -19.95 -11.66
N ARG A 676 -11.47 -21.23 -11.79
CA ARG A 676 -12.23 -22.34 -11.20
C ARG A 676 -11.51 -22.83 -9.96
N GLY A 677 -12.22 -23.00 -8.86
CA GLY A 677 -11.63 -23.54 -7.64
C GLY A 677 -12.65 -24.11 -6.67
N THR A 678 -12.15 -24.57 -5.53
CA THR A 678 -12.97 -25.00 -4.40
C THR A 678 -12.88 -24.00 -3.26
N THR A 679 -14.02 -23.67 -2.67
CA THR A 679 -14.08 -22.74 -1.52
C THR A 679 -13.44 -23.37 -0.28
N ARG A 680 -12.75 -22.56 0.51
CA ARG A 680 -12.18 -22.90 1.80
C ARG A 680 -12.60 -21.85 2.82
N ARG A 681 -13.40 -22.25 3.81
CA ARG A 681 -13.79 -21.37 4.91
C ARG A 681 -12.82 -21.48 6.07
N THR A 682 -12.49 -20.34 6.64
CA THR A 682 -11.56 -20.21 7.77
C THR A 682 -12.09 -19.19 8.76
N GLY A 683 -12.96 -19.63 9.66
CA GLY A 683 -13.63 -18.75 10.64
C GLY A 683 -14.98 -18.24 10.17
N GLU A 684 -15.48 -17.20 10.85
CA GLU A 684 -16.80 -16.62 10.60
C GLU A 684 -16.87 -15.94 9.23
N ARG A 685 -15.91 -15.05 8.95
CA ARG A 685 -15.84 -14.23 7.73
C ARG A 685 -14.66 -14.57 6.81
N GLY A 686 -13.82 -15.53 7.16
CA GLY A 686 -12.70 -15.97 6.30
C GLY A 686 -13.17 -16.92 5.20
N ILE A 687 -13.03 -16.51 3.95
CA ILE A 687 -13.22 -17.39 2.79
C ILE A 687 -12.13 -17.16 1.74
N SER A 688 -11.60 -18.26 1.20
CA SER A 688 -10.61 -18.25 0.13
C SER A 688 -10.93 -19.34 -0.89
N ILE A 689 -10.35 -19.26 -2.08
CA ILE A 689 -10.56 -20.23 -3.15
C ILE A 689 -9.26 -21.00 -3.39
N ARG A 690 -9.30 -22.32 -3.30
CA ARG A 690 -8.22 -23.17 -3.81
C ARG A 690 -8.43 -23.35 -5.31
N ALA A 691 -7.63 -22.63 -6.11
CA ALA A 691 -7.74 -22.67 -7.55
C ALA A 691 -7.36 -24.05 -8.11
N THR A 692 -8.06 -24.46 -9.16
CA THR A 692 -7.86 -25.71 -9.93
C THR A 692 -7.63 -25.45 -11.42
N GLY A 693 -7.96 -24.25 -11.90
CA GLY A 693 -7.76 -23.82 -13.28
C GLY A 693 -7.99 -22.33 -13.44
N VAL A 694 -7.38 -21.74 -14.47
CA VAL A 694 -7.46 -20.31 -14.79
C VAL A 694 -7.43 -20.08 -16.29
N TRP A 695 -8.26 -19.15 -16.77
CA TRP A 695 -8.35 -18.76 -18.17
C TRP A 695 -8.41 -17.23 -18.31
N SER A 696 -8.03 -16.73 -19.48
CA SER A 696 -8.31 -15.34 -19.87
C SER A 696 -9.82 -15.16 -20.03
N LEU A 697 -10.39 -14.19 -19.32
CA LEU A 697 -11.82 -13.89 -19.39
C LEU A 697 -12.22 -13.43 -20.80
N ALA A 698 -11.41 -12.57 -21.42
CA ALA A 698 -11.65 -12.06 -22.77
C ALA A 698 -11.73 -13.20 -23.79
N THR A 699 -10.75 -14.12 -23.78
CA THR A 699 -10.74 -15.26 -24.71
C THR A 699 -11.90 -16.23 -24.45
N ALA A 700 -12.34 -16.38 -23.20
CA ALA A 700 -13.49 -17.21 -22.85
C ALA A 700 -14.80 -16.57 -23.37
N HIS A 701 -14.94 -15.26 -23.20
CA HIS A 701 -16.07 -14.48 -23.69
C HIS A 701 -16.15 -14.49 -25.23
N ASP A 702 -15.04 -14.30 -25.95
CA ASP A 702 -15.02 -14.34 -27.41
C ASP A 702 -15.48 -15.71 -27.94
N LYS A 703 -15.08 -16.79 -27.27
CA LYS A 703 -15.54 -18.14 -27.60
C LYS A 703 -17.02 -18.35 -27.32
N TRP A 704 -17.55 -17.73 -26.26
CA TRP A 704 -18.98 -17.78 -25.94
C TRP A 704 -19.81 -17.00 -26.98
N GLN A 705 -19.38 -15.79 -27.35
CA GLN A 705 -20.00 -15.01 -28.41
C GLN A 705 -19.98 -15.76 -29.75
N ALA A 706 -18.85 -16.38 -30.10
CA ALA A 706 -18.71 -17.17 -31.33
C ALA A 706 -19.57 -18.45 -31.35
N ARG A 707 -19.94 -18.98 -30.17
CA ARG A 707 -20.80 -20.17 -30.05
C ARG A 707 -22.30 -19.85 -30.08
N GLY A 708 -22.68 -18.58 -29.98
CA GLY A 708 -24.04 -18.06 -30.18
C GLY A 708 -25.15 -18.83 -29.47
N SER A 709 -25.58 -18.39 -28.28
CA SER A 709 -26.88 -18.73 -27.64
C SER A 709 -27.43 -20.12 -27.97
N VAL A 710 -26.66 -21.18 -27.71
CA VAL A 710 -27.23 -22.52 -27.60
C VAL A 710 -27.39 -22.74 -26.11
N ALA A 711 -28.64 -22.70 -25.65
CA ALA A 711 -29.03 -23.07 -24.30
C ALA A 711 -28.35 -24.39 -23.90
N ILE A 712 -27.83 -24.41 -22.67
CA ILE A 712 -27.21 -25.55 -22.01
C ILE A 712 -28.13 -26.77 -22.04
#